data_AF-A0A519TM26-F1
#
_entry.id   AF-A0A519TM26-F1
#
_cell.length_a   1.000
_cell.length_b   1.000
_cell.length_c   1.000
_cell.angle_alpha   90.00
_cell.angle_beta   90.00
_cell.angle_gamma   90.00
#
_symmetry.space_group_name_H-M   'P 1'
#
loop_
_entity.id
_entity.type
_entity.pdbx_description
1 polymer ?
#
loop_
_entity_poly.entity_id
_entity_poly.type
_entity_poly.pdbx_seq_one_letter_code
_entity_poly.pdbx_strand_id
1 'polypeptide(L)'
;APNKPNCFVGCYAGILSPFVIPKFFIENVKISSNIFGLAENGLTVAPNETGIDISFMKNGIIGGEAPEEGNLITGNTRTGIALGGAEGQNKLTNNIIGLDKNLNPKPMLSAKGIYVNGGASAPLITDNIIGVQSIAIHVDYVNDGFVIARNKIGTGNLGTENFSNTLGIHINFSNTKGLIGGTNVTDQNIIAYNKTAILIENSYPISIFKNSIYCNSNAAITFKNQTLNFAKIDVITTTEVSGVYSPNSIVELFYTDECNDCQGKSWFATVNTDDAGNWKYNGAVTGKLTSLGTDANGATSNFSKPLIDDADKQIIDPFCGLTTGSIKNLHVYNAIVFQWFNRAGQIVGNNRDLENVPAGTYYLKAGQMGACDVTSATYTIGSIGNGIDDANKKITDENCGASNGSIRNIGVADNLGKTWYNQQETVVGRGSDLENIPAGRYFFKAGSGACEITSPIYEVKNLTKAFNVRTVVIVPASCGNPNGSITIQNYQGEIPIVFTWTDQNGIIISRNEKLSDVVPGSYTLTASDGENCENIAGTFVVTATEIPIIDLTKMQSYISCDGNTVSVTGLEINGSTSPYRYEWIDGNENTVYNKLNLKAKPGRYYLKVMDRFGCEVKTDFIDFYELENKPLQVPNSITPNGDGINDTWRLSGVENYPDAEFFVFNRNGARIFYSKGYSKEFDGTLNGKPLSIGVYYYVIDLKTDCGKLTGSLTIIK
;
A
#
# COMPACT_ATOMS: atom_id res chain seq x y z
N ALA A 1 31.01 -3.21 -91.28
CA ALA A 1 30.18 -2.52 -92.30
C ALA A 1 29.94 -1.10 -91.80
N PRO A 2 29.92 -0.08 -92.67
CA PRO A 2 29.53 1.27 -92.26
C PRO A 2 28.15 1.21 -91.58
N ASN A 3 27.96 1.96 -90.48
CA ASN A 3 26.72 2.07 -89.70
C ASN A 3 26.31 0.84 -88.87
N LYS A 4 27.20 -0.12 -88.64
CA LYS A 4 26.97 -1.19 -87.64
C LYS A 4 27.70 -0.86 -86.33
N PRO A 5 27.06 -1.05 -85.16
CA PRO A 5 27.72 -0.87 -83.87
C PRO A 5 28.83 -1.91 -83.69
N ASN A 6 29.89 -1.57 -82.95
CA ASN A 6 30.84 -2.60 -82.51
C ASN A 6 30.15 -3.47 -81.45
N CYS A 7 30.42 -4.77 -81.48
CA CYS A 7 29.80 -5.76 -80.61
C CYS A 7 30.89 -6.52 -79.83
N PHE A 8 30.82 -6.49 -78.51
CA PHE A 8 31.78 -7.12 -77.61
C PHE A 8 31.09 -8.17 -76.74
N VAL A 9 31.43 -9.45 -76.93
CA VAL A 9 30.77 -10.60 -76.29
C VAL A 9 31.77 -11.66 -75.85
N GLY A 10 31.46 -12.40 -74.77
CA GLY A 10 32.26 -13.53 -74.30
C GLY A 10 33.65 -13.16 -73.76
N CYS A 11 33.86 -11.92 -73.32
CA CYS A 11 35.17 -11.46 -72.82
C CYS A 11 35.13 -11.03 -71.33
N TYR A 12 36.31 -10.86 -70.73
CA TYR A 12 36.43 -10.27 -69.39
C TYR A 12 35.87 -8.84 -69.36
N ALA A 13 36.33 -8.00 -70.27
CA ALA A 13 35.80 -6.66 -70.49
C ALA A 13 35.75 -6.36 -71.99
N GLY A 14 34.66 -5.74 -72.46
CA GLY A 14 34.53 -5.37 -73.87
C GLY A 14 35.50 -4.27 -74.27
N ILE A 15 35.61 -3.24 -73.44
CA ILE A 15 36.70 -2.26 -73.49
C ILE A 15 37.38 -2.26 -72.12
N LEU A 16 38.70 -2.43 -72.12
CA LEU A 16 39.52 -2.52 -70.92
C LEU A 16 40.67 -1.52 -70.97
N SER A 17 40.78 -0.71 -69.92
CA SER A 17 42.04 -0.08 -69.53
C SER A 17 42.73 -0.96 -68.50
N PRO A 18 43.93 -1.50 -68.79
CA PRO A 18 44.67 -2.24 -67.79
C PRO A 18 45.09 -1.31 -66.63
N PHE A 19 45.05 -1.83 -65.41
CA PHE A 19 45.63 -1.17 -64.25
C PHE A 19 47.15 -1.16 -64.40
N VAL A 20 47.72 -0.07 -64.90
CA VAL A 20 49.18 0.08 -65.05
C VAL A 20 49.68 1.16 -64.10
N ILE A 21 50.60 0.77 -63.21
CA ILE A 21 51.45 1.68 -62.45
C ILE A 21 52.73 1.86 -63.28
N PRO A 22 53.21 3.09 -63.57
CA PRO A 22 52.79 4.40 -63.04
C PRO A 22 51.52 4.99 -63.70
N LYS A 23 50.76 5.78 -62.92
CA LYS A 23 49.44 6.35 -63.26
C LYS A 23 49.49 7.24 -64.50
N PHE A 24 49.02 6.74 -65.64
CA PHE A 24 48.68 7.59 -66.79
C PHE A 24 47.16 7.71 -66.88
N PHE A 25 46.64 8.94 -66.85
CA PHE A 25 45.23 9.18 -67.06
C PHE A 25 44.84 8.90 -68.51
N ILE A 26 43.65 8.34 -68.68
CA ILE A 26 43.02 8.18 -69.99
C ILE A 26 42.12 9.39 -70.19
N GLU A 27 42.67 10.40 -70.85
CA GLU A 27 42.00 11.68 -71.07
C GLU A 27 41.20 11.71 -72.37
N ASN A 28 40.06 12.40 -72.36
CA ASN A 28 39.26 12.73 -73.56
C ASN A 28 38.78 11.51 -74.39
N VAL A 29 38.59 10.36 -73.75
CA VAL A 29 38.03 9.16 -74.42
C VAL A 29 36.53 9.30 -74.57
N LYS A 30 36.02 9.00 -75.77
CA LYS A 30 34.58 8.83 -76.05
C LYS A 30 34.30 7.39 -76.48
N ILE A 31 33.34 6.74 -75.83
CA ILE A 31 32.84 5.39 -76.19
C ILE A 31 31.35 5.48 -76.41
N SER A 32 30.91 5.38 -77.66
CA SER A 32 29.51 5.61 -78.05
C SER A 32 29.04 4.60 -79.09
N SER A 33 27.74 4.33 -79.12
CA SER A 33 27.07 3.50 -80.14
C SER A 33 27.62 2.07 -80.26
N ASN A 34 27.95 1.42 -79.14
CA ASN A 34 28.42 0.02 -79.11
C ASN A 34 27.42 -0.91 -78.39
N ILE A 35 27.57 -2.22 -78.63
CA ILE A 35 26.84 -3.29 -77.95
C ILE A 35 27.81 -4.10 -77.10
N PHE A 36 27.51 -4.28 -75.82
CA PHE A 36 28.29 -5.07 -74.87
C PHE A 36 27.41 -6.14 -74.23
N GLY A 37 27.86 -7.41 -74.29
CA GLY A 37 27.21 -8.55 -73.64
C GLY A 37 25.94 -9.07 -74.33
N LEU A 38 25.59 -8.52 -75.49
CA LEU A 38 24.57 -9.03 -76.41
C LEU A 38 25.18 -9.32 -77.77
N ALA A 39 24.66 -10.33 -78.46
CA ALA A 39 25.01 -10.59 -79.86
C ALA A 39 24.68 -9.37 -80.76
N GLU A 40 25.23 -9.36 -81.98
CA GLU A 40 25.08 -8.25 -82.95
C GLU A 40 23.62 -7.86 -83.22
N ASN A 41 22.67 -8.78 -83.03
CA ASN A 41 21.24 -8.50 -83.18
C ASN A 41 20.66 -7.58 -82.09
N GLY A 42 21.40 -7.31 -81.02
CA GLY A 42 21.01 -6.50 -79.87
C GLY A 42 19.88 -7.12 -79.02
N LEU A 43 19.68 -8.44 -79.12
CA LEU A 43 18.56 -9.16 -78.48
C LEU A 43 19.01 -10.40 -77.70
N THR A 44 20.00 -11.14 -78.22
CA THR A 44 20.45 -12.41 -77.64
C THR A 44 21.58 -12.16 -76.65
N VAL A 45 21.44 -12.64 -75.42
CA VAL A 45 22.46 -12.51 -74.37
C VAL A 45 23.70 -13.33 -74.72
N ALA A 46 24.86 -12.67 -74.69
CA ALA A 46 26.17 -13.25 -74.96
C ALA A 46 27.19 -12.59 -73.98
N PRO A 47 27.20 -13.05 -72.72
CA PRO A 47 27.63 -12.26 -71.58
C PRO A 47 29.14 -11.94 -71.58
N ASN A 48 29.50 -10.80 -71.01
CA ASN A 48 30.86 -10.49 -70.56
C ASN A 48 30.91 -10.52 -69.01
N GLU A 49 32.09 -10.45 -68.40
CA GLU A 49 32.14 -10.09 -66.97
C GLU A 49 31.80 -8.61 -66.76
N THR A 50 32.51 -7.73 -67.47
CA THR A 50 32.30 -6.28 -67.45
C THR A 50 32.04 -5.76 -68.85
N GLY A 51 31.16 -4.77 -69.03
CA GLY A 51 30.94 -4.15 -70.34
C GLY A 51 32.12 -3.24 -70.72
N ILE A 52 32.28 -2.17 -69.95
CA ILE A 52 33.35 -1.18 -70.09
C ILE A 52 34.06 -1.07 -68.74
N ASP A 53 35.38 -1.27 -68.72
CA ASP A 53 36.23 -1.12 -67.53
C ASP A 53 37.37 -0.14 -67.86
N ILE A 54 37.25 1.11 -67.38
CA ILE A 54 38.26 2.15 -67.62
C ILE A 54 38.72 2.74 -66.30
N SER A 55 39.83 2.21 -65.82
CA SER A 55 40.55 2.81 -64.70
C SER A 55 41.25 4.12 -65.11
N PHE A 56 41.26 5.10 -64.21
CA PHE A 56 41.91 6.41 -64.36
C PHE A 56 41.42 7.24 -65.56
N MET A 57 40.14 7.13 -65.90
CA MET A 57 39.50 7.98 -66.90
C MET A 57 39.37 9.41 -66.39
N LYS A 58 39.67 10.39 -67.24
CA LYS A 58 39.52 11.81 -66.93
C LYS A 58 38.86 12.58 -68.06
N ASN A 59 37.79 13.32 -67.71
CA ASN A 59 37.01 14.14 -68.64
C ASN A 59 36.52 13.41 -69.89
N GLY A 60 36.25 12.10 -69.77
CA GLY A 60 35.77 11.30 -70.90
C GLY A 60 34.25 11.17 -70.96
N ILE A 61 33.76 10.52 -72.00
CA ILE A 61 32.34 10.35 -72.32
C ILE A 61 32.05 8.86 -72.61
N ILE A 62 31.10 8.28 -71.89
CA ILE A 62 30.53 6.96 -72.19
C ILE A 62 29.07 7.16 -72.59
N GLY A 63 28.81 6.97 -73.88
CA GLY A 63 27.59 7.30 -74.60
C GLY A 63 27.74 8.62 -75.37
N GLY A 64 26.74 9.49 -75.30
CA GLY A 64 26.82 10.83 -75.90
C GLY A 64 25.56 11.67 -75.65
N GLU A 65 25.51 12.87 -76.22
CA GLU A 65 24.40 13.81 -75.98
C GLU A 65 23.12 13.38 -76.73
N ALA A 66 23.28 12.73 -77.88
CA ALA A 66 22.16 12.20 -78.65
C ALA A 66 21.83 10.74 -78.25
N PRO A 67 20.55 10.33 -78.20
CA PRO A 67 20.16 8.97 -77.81
C PRO A 67 20.84 7.85 -78.61
N GLU A 68 21.11 8.07 -79.90
CA GLU A 68 21.82 7.13 -80.79
C GLU A 68 23.30 6.93 -80.45
N GLU A 69 23.89 7.85 -79.68
CA GLU A 69 25.25 7.73 -79.17
C GLU A 69 25.34 6.82 -77.94
N GLY A 70 24.19 6.46 -77.36
CA GLY A 70 24.08 5.53 -76.25
C GLY A 70 24.69 4.16 -76.54
N ASN A 71 25.38 3.59 -75.55
CA ASN A 71 25.78 2.19 -75.61
C ASN A 71 24.66 1.28 -75.08
N LEU A 72 24.53 0.10 -75.70
CA LEU A 72 23.66 -0.98 -75.23
C LEU A 72 24.50 -1.98 -74.43
N ILE A 73 24.35 -2.00 -73.11
CA ILE A 73 25.24 -2.70 -72.17
C ILE A 73 24.43 -3.70 -71.35
N THR A 74 24.35 -4.95 -71.80
CA THR A 74 23.43 -5.93 -71.23
C THR A 74 24.05 -7.29 -71.29
N GLY A 75 23.83 -8.16 -70.31
CA GLY A 75 24.50 -9.46 -70.30
C GLY A 75 25.79 -9.49 -69.46
N ASN A 76 26.19 -8.40 -68.80
CA ASN A 76 27.45 -8.38 -68.03
C ASN A 76 27.24 -8.97 -66.63
N THR A 77 28.08 -9.91 -66.17
CA THR A 77 27.89 -10.66 -64.90
C THR A 77 28.34 -9.91 -63.65
N ARG A 78 29.23 -8.92 -63.80
CA ARG A 78 29.82 -8.14 -62.71
C ARG A 78 29.44 -6.67 -62.76
N THR A 79 29.76 -5.97 -63.86
CA THR A 79 29.49 -4.52 -63.99
C THR A 79 29.20 -4.12 -65.44
N GLY A 80 28.27 -3.21 -65.69
CA GLY A 80 28.06 -2.63 -67.02
C GLY A 80 29.18 -1.64 -67.38
N ILE A 81 29.30 -0.56 -66.61
CA ILE A 81 30.35 0.46 -66.74
C ILE A 81 31.10 0.58 -65.41
N ALA A 82 32.41 0.37 -65.42
CA ALA A 82 33.29 0.52 -64.26
C ALA A 82 34.34 1.61 -64.52
N LEU A 83 34.33 2.66 -63.69
CA LEU A 83 35.35 3.71 -63.68
C LEU A 83 36.05 3.70 -62.31
N GLY A 84 37.23 3.10 -62.24
CA GLY A 84 38.05 3.03 -61.02
C GLY A 84 39.12 4.13 -60.98
N GLY A 85 39.29 4.82 -59.84
CA GLY A 85 40.26 5.90 -59.72
C GLY A 85 40.06 7.04 -60.74
N ALA A 86 38.82 7.31 -61.13
CA ALA A 86 38.47 8.34 -62.10
C ALA A 86 38.72 9.74 -61.54
N GLU A 87 38.97 10.70 -62.44
CA GLU A 87 39.15 12.11 -62.09
C GLU A 87 38.38 13.03 -63.04
N GLY A 88 38.14 14.27 -62.61
CA GLY A 88 37.44 15.27 -63.41
C GLY A 88 36.01 14.87 -63.74
N GLN A 89 35.45 15.55 -64.74
CA GLN A 89 34.04 15.41 -65.10
C GLN A 89 33.84 14.35 -66.18
N ASN A 90 33.73 13.09 -65.77
CA ASN A 90 33.35 12.01 -66.69
C ASN A 90 31.84 12.01 -66.91
N LYS A 91 31.42 11.98 -68.19
CA LYS A 91 30.02 12.00 -68.60
C LYS A 91 29.57 10.58 -68.96
N LEU A 92 28.52 10.08 -68.32
CA LEU A 92 27.92 8.78 -68.59
C LEU A 92 26.48 9.02 -69.00
N THR A 93 26.21 9.04 -70.30
CA THR A 93 24.97 9.60 -70.84
C THR A 93 24.31 8.75 -71.93
N ASN A 94 22.98 8.69 -71.92
CA ASN A 94 22.15 7.97 -72.90
C ASN A 94 22.43 6.46 -73.02
N ASN A 95 23.03 5.81 -72.03
CA ASN A 95 23.27 4.36 -72.10
C ASN A 95 22.03 3.56 -71.68
N ILE A 96 21.84 2.40 -72.31
CA ILE A 96 20.81 1.41 -71.95
C ILE A 96 21.51 0.22 -71.31
N ILE A 97 21.18 -0.09 -70.05
CA ILE A 97 21.89 -1.08 -69.26
C ILE A 97 20.92 -2.14 -68.69
N GLY A 98 21.23 -3.42 -68.94
CA GLY A 98 20.44 -4.56 -68.49
C GLY A 98 19.20 -4.89 -69.34
N LEU A 99 18.95 -4.10 -70.39
CA LEU A 99 17.82 -4.28 -71.32
C LEU A 99 18.33 -4.58 -72.72
N ASP A 100 17.55 -5.28 -73.53
CA ASP A 100 17.86 -5.39 -74.96
C ASP A 100 17.48 -4.12 -75.74
N LYS A 101 17.80 -4.08 -77.04
CA LYS A 101 17.53 -2.90 -77.89
C LYS A 101 16.06 -2.49 -77.95
N ASN A 102 15.14 -3.39 -77.61
CA ASN A 102 13.70 -3.16 -77.58
C ASN A 102 13.22 -2.83 -76.16
N LEU A 103 14.14 -2.56 -75.22
CA LEU A 103 13.88 -2.32 -73.80
C LEU A 103 13.26 -3.51 -73.06
N ASN A 104 13.46 -4.75 -73.53
CA ASN A 104 13.07 -5.92 -72.75
C ASN A 104 14.16 -6.29 -71.73
N PRO A 105 13.80 -6.52 -70.46
CA PRO A 105 14.77 -6.93 -69.44
C PRO A 105 15.50 -8.23 -69.77
N LYS A 106 16.82 -8.26 -69.53
CA LYS A 106 17.65 -9.47 -69.59
C LYS A 106 18.29 -9.70 -68.21
N PRO A 107 17.62 -10.44 -67.30
CA PRO A 107 17.96 -10.44 -65.89
C PRO A 107 19.38 -10.91 -65.59
N MET A 108 20.18 -10.05 -64.97
CA MET A 108 21.50 -10.37 -64.44
C MET A 108 21.70 -9.66 -63.11
N LEU A 109 20.85 -10.04 -62.15
CA LEU A 109 20.66 -9.36 -60.87
C LEU A 109 21.88 -9.34 -59.94
N SER A 110 23.00 -9.99 -60.29
CA SER A 110 24.28 -9.86 -59.59
C SER A 110 25.06 -8.61 -60.00
N ALA A 111 24.86 -8.11 -61.22
CA ALA A 111 25.72 -7.10 -61.82
C ALA A 111 25.36 -5.67 -61.38
N LYS A 112 26.36 -4.81 -61.29
CA LYS A 112 26.17 -3.35 -61.13
C LYS A 112 25.97 -2.72 -62.51
N GLY A 113 25.10 -1.72 -62.65
CA GLY A 113 24.92 -1.01 -63.90
C GLY A 113 26.09 -0.07 -64.17
N ILE A 114 26.15 1.03 -63.42
CA ILE A 114 27.23 2.02 -63.44
C ILE A 114 27.96 2.00 -62.11
N TYR A 115 29.28 1.89 -62.13
CA TYR A 115 30.15 2.03 -60.98
C TYR A 115 31.19 3.13 -61.24
N VAL A 116 31.22 4.14 -60.38
CA VAL A 116 32.22 5.20 -60.42
C VAL A 116 32.90 5.31 -59.06
N ASN A 117 34.23 5.33 -59.09
CA ASN A 117 35.10 5.49 -57.94
C ASN A 117 36.26 6.43 -58.28
N GLY A 118 36.61 7.33 -57.36
CA GLY A 118 37.74 8.24 -57.50
C GLY A 118 37.51 9.55 -56.77
N GLY A 119 38.40 9.88 -55.84
CA GLY A 119 38.22 11.03 -54.93
C GLY A 119 38.08 12.36 -55.67
N ALA A 120 38.88 12.58 -56.71
CA ALA A 120 38.84 13.79 -57.55
C ALA A 120 37.90 13.65 -58.77
N SER A 121 36.95 12.71 -58.73
CA SER A 121 35.94 12.56 -59.78
C SER A 121 34.74 13.47 -59.50
N ALA A 122 34.17 14.00 -60.57
CA ALA A 122 32.93 14.76 -60.57
C ALA A 122 31.95 14.22 -61.64
N PRO A 123 31.46 12.96 -61.53
CA PRO A 123 30.73 12.31 -62.60
C PRO A 123 29.38 12.98 -62.88
N LEU A 124 29.06 13.10 -64.17
CA LEU A 124 27.75 13.52 -64.68
C LEU A 124 27.07 12.28 -65.30
N ILE A 125 26.10 11.72 -64.59
CA ILE A 125 25.39 10.50 -64.99
C ILE A 125 23.97 10.91 -65.39
N THR A 126 23.69 10.99 -66.69
CA THR A 126 22.39 11.51 -67.15
C THR A 126 21.73 10.72 -68.26
N ASP A 127 20.41 10.77 -68.33
CA ASP A 127 19.65 10.25 -69.49
C ASP A 127 19.83 8.72 -69.74
N ASN A 128 20.32 7.96 -68.76
CA ASN A 128 20.48 6.50 -68.89
C ASN A 128 19.18 5.75 -68.53
N ILE A 129 18.99 4.56 -69.12
CA ILE A 129 17.92 3.61 -68.75
C ILE A 129 18.58 2.37 -68.15
N ILE A 130 18.30 2.07 -66.88
CA ILE A 130 18.98 1.00 -66.15
C ILE A 130 17.97 0.10 -65.42
N GLY A 131 17.98 -1.19 -65.74
CA GLY A 131 17.12 -2.18 -65.10
C GLY A 131 17.85 -3.50 -64.82
N VAL A 132 17.24 -4.37 -64.03
CA VAL A 132 17.71 -5.72 -63.69
C VAL A 132 19.16 -5.81 -63.17
N GLN A 133 19.58 -4.84 -62.37
CA GLN A 133 20.89 -4.79 -61.71
C GLN A 133 20.79 -5.06 -60.19
N SER A 134 21.90 -5.48 -59.58
CA SER A 134 22.07 -5.43 -58.12
C SER A 134 22.12 -3.99 -57.63
N ILE A 135 22.82 -3.12 -58.35
CA ILE A 135 22.85 -1.66 -58.12
C ILE A 135 22.84 -0.98 -59.48
N ALA A 136 21.83 -0.14 -59.76
CA ALA A 136 21.75 0.54 -61.05
C ALA A 136 22.89 1.56 -61.21
N ILE A 137 23.09 2.42 -60.21
CA ILE A 137 24.17 3.41 -60.15
C ILE A 137 24.86 3.33 -58.78
N HIS A 138 26.16 3.08 -58.78
CA HIS A 138 26.99 3.02 -57.59
C HIS A 138 28.10 4.07 -57.66
N VAL A 139 28.04 5.06 -56.78
CA VAL A 139 29.04 6.11 -56.61
C VAL A 139 29.76 5.86 -55.29
N ASP A 140 31.07 5.63 -55.34
CA ASP A 140 31.85 5.13 -54.20
C ASP A 140 33.16 5.90 -54.07
N TYR A 141 33.38 6.59 -52.96
CA TYR A 141 34.55 7.43 -52.73
C TYR A 141 34.74 8.53 -53.80
N VAL A 142 33.68 9.31 -54.06
CA VAL A 142 33.67 10.46 -54.99
C VAL A 142 33.51 11.74 -54.18
N ASN A 143 34.51 12.63 -54.21
CA ASN A 143 34.58 13.77 -53.28
C ASN A 143 34.64 15.16 -53.95
N ASP A 144 34.74 15.26 -55.28
CA ASP A 144 34.68 16.54 -56.01
C ASP A 144 33.26 16.92 -56.49
N GLY A 145 32.24 16.17 -56.02
CA GLY A 145 30.82 16.35 -56.36
C GLY A 145 30.33 15.27 -57.33
N PHE A 146 29.03 15.22 -57.58
CA PHE A 146 28.46 14.40 -58.66
C PHE A 146 27.06 14.91 -59.02
N VAL A 147 26.62 14.62 -60.24
CA VAL A 147 25.25 14.88 -60.69
C VAL A 147 24.66 13.62 -61.30
N ILE A 148 23.54 13.16 -60.76
CA ILE A 148 22.73 12.07 -61.31
C ILE A 148 21.37 12.68 -61.69
N ALA A 149 21.07 12.87 -62.97
CA ALA A 149 19.85 13.57 -63.42
C ALA A 149 19.23 12.92 -64.65
N ARG A 150 17.91 12.99 -64.83
CA ARG A 150 17.20 12.51 -66.04
C ARG A 150 17.32 11.01 -66.34
N ASN A 151 17.79 10.20 -65.41
CA ASN A 151 17.88 8.75 -65.59
C ASN A 151 16.53 8.07 -65.33
N LYS A 152 16.28 6.94 -65.99
CA LYS A 152 15.17 6.02 -65.73
C LYS A 152 15.73 4.76 -65.08
N ILE A 153 15.41 4.54 -63.81
CA ILE A 153 16.05 3.55 -62.94
C ILE A 153 15.00 2.58 -62.42
N GLY A 154 15.09 1.33 -62.87
CA GLY A 154 14.12 0.27 -62.58
C GLY A 154 12.85 0.36 -63.42
N THR A 155 12.79 1.34 -64.33
CA THR A 155 11.68 1.57 -65.25
C THR A 155 12.16 2.11 -66.61
N GLY A 156 11.24 2.23 -67.57
CA GLY A 156 11.53 2.65 -68.93
C GLY A 156 11.07 4.07 -69.23
N ASN A 157 10.69 4.30 -70.48
CA ASN A 157 10.29 5.63 -70.95
C ASN A 157 8.88 6.02 -70.51
N LEU A 158 8.00 5.04 -70.27
CA LEU A 158 6.64 5.28 -69.82
C LEU A 158 6.56 5.48 -68.30
N GLY A 159 7.57 5.03 -67.55
CA GLY A 159 7.57 5.03 -66.08
C GLY A 159 6.64 3.96 -65.48
N THR A 160 5.93 3.20 -66.30
CA THR A 160 5.05 2.10 -65.86
C THR A 160 5.70 0.74 -66.06
N GLU A 161 6.80 0.68 -66.80
CA GLU A 161 7.54 -0.56 -67.02
C GLU A 161 8.26 -0.96 -65.73
N ASN A 162 8.15 -2.23 -65.35
CA ASN A 162 8.83 -2.77 -64.19
C ASN A 162 10.07 -3.55 -64.65
N PHE A 163 11.24 -2.92 -64.55
CA PHE A 163 12.53 -3.53 -64.85
C PHE A 163 13.32 -3.94 -63.60
N SER A 164 12.82 -3.61 -62.42
CA SER A 164 13.34 -3.91 -61.07
C SER A 164 14.86 -4.04 -60.88
N ASN A 165 15.43 -3.17 -60.03
CA ASN A 165 16.78 -3.38 -59.46
C ASN A 165 16.69 -3.73 -57.98
N THR A 166 17.77 -4.30 -57.41
CA THR A 166 17.87 -4.41 -55.95
C THR A 166 18.08 -3.02 -55.34
N LEU A 167 19.10 -2.28 -55.78
CA LEU A 167 19.29 -0.87 -55.44
C LEU A 167 19.21 -0.02 -56.70
N GLY A 168 18.48 1.09 -56.65
CA GLY A 168 18.51 2.09 -57.71
C GLY A 168 19.85 2.84 -57.70
N ILE A 169 20.01 3.76 -56.77
CA ILE A 169 21.23 4.54 -56.57
C ILE A 169 21.84 4.15 -55.22
N HIS A 170 23.15 3.87 -55.20
CA HIS A 170 23.92 3.69 -53.99
C HIS A 170 25.06 4.70 -53.95
N ILE A 171 25.09 5.54 -52.92
CA ILE A 171 26.15 6.51 -52.66
C ILE A 171 26.91 6.05 -51.41
N ASN A 172 28.22 5.84 -51.54
CA ASN A 172 29.07 5.35 -50.46
C ASN A 172 30.36 6.17 -50.34
N PHE A 173 30.82 6.41 -49.10
CA PHE A 173 32.05 7.16 -48.77
C PHE A 173 32.26 8.47 -49.55
N SER A 174 31.18 9.15 -49.92
CA SER A 174 31.22 10.35 -50.77
C SER A 174 30.81 11.57 -49.96
N ASN A 175 31.80 12.26 -49.38
CA ASN A 175 31.61 13.33 -48.41
C ASN A 175 31.72 14.70 -49.07
N THR A 176 30.85 14.92 -50.04
CA THR A 176 30.82 16.11 -50.90
C THR A 176 29.38 16.47 -51.26
N LYS A 177 29.15 17.66 -51.83
CA LYS A 177 27.83 18.11 -52.27
C LYS A 177 27.40 17.39 -53.55
N GLY A 178 26.96 16.15 -53.42
CA GLY A 178 26.35 15.38 -54.49
C GLY A 178 24.91 15.84 -54.77
N LEU A 179 24.50 15.78 -56.04
CA LEU A 179 23.15 16.15 -56.48
C LEU A 179 22.49 14.98 -57.22
N ILE A 180 21.34 14.54 -56.74
CA ILE A 180 20.44 13.61 -57.42
C ILE A 180 19.20 14.41 -57.86
N GLY A 181 18.96 14.50 -59.15
CA GLY A 181 17.94 15.33 -59.77
C GLY A 181 18.48 16.72 -60.09
N GLY A 182 17.68 17.77 -59.87
CA GLY A 182 18.10 19.14 -60.18
C GLY A 182 17.09 20.21 -59.78
N THR A 183 17.45 21.47 -60.07
CA THR A 183 16.60 22.63 -59.75
C THR A 183 15.40 22.75 -60.68
N ASN A 184 15.42 22.11 -61.86
CA ASN A 184 14.29 22.04 -62.77
C ASN A 184 13.61 20.67 -62.69
N VAL A 185 12.29 20.62 -62.85
CA VAL A 185 11.55 19.35 -62.90
C VAL A 185 12.00 18.47 -64.09
N THR A 186 12.54 19.08 -65.14
CA THR A 186 13.12 18.36 -66.29
C THR A 186 14.41 17.62 -65.96
N ASP A 187 15.06 17.90 -64.83
CA ASP A 187 16.25 17.18 -64.36
C ASP A 187 15.91 15.94 -63.52
N GLN A 188 14.62 15.69 -63.27
CA GLN A 188 14.15 14.57 -62.45
C GLN A 188 14.70 13.24 -62.94
N ASN A 189 15.17 12.40 -62.03
CA ASN A 189 15.26 10.97 -62.30
C ASN A 189 13.87 10.34 -62.07
N ILE A 190 13.56 9.30 -62.84
CA ILE A 190 12.40 8.43 -62.61
C ILE A 190 12.93 7.14 -61.98
N ILE A 191 12.67 6.93 -60.69
CA ILE A 191 13.22 5.83 -59.91
C ILE A 191 12.06 4.98 -59.36
N ALA A 192 11.76 3.88 -60.06
CA ALA A 192 10.59 3.06 -59.76
C ALA A 192 10.88 1.57 -59.80
N TYR A 193 10.08 0.79 -59.06
CA TYR A 193 10.11 -0.68 -59.01
C TYR A 193 11.43 -1.31 -58.53
N ASN A 194 12.31 -0.53 -57.90
CA ASN A 194 13.49 -1.05 -57.23
C ASN A 194 13.11 -1.58 -55.84
N LYS A 195 13.94 -2.43 -55.23
CA LYS A 195 13.74 -2.77 -53.81
C LYS A 195 13.98 -1.54 -52.94
N THR A 196 15.12 -0.86 -53.08
CA THR A 196 15.39 0.46 -52.49
C THR A 196 15.78 1.42 -53.60
N ALA A 197 15.15 2.60 -53.66
CA ALA A 197 15.41 3.58 -54.72
C ALA A 197 16.77 4.26 -54.55
N ILE A 198 17.04 4.81 -53.36
CA ILE A 198 18.29 5.49 -53.04
C ILE A 198 18.80 4.98 -51.68
N LEU A 199 20.04 4.49 -51.65
CA LEU A 199 20.77 4.15 -50.44
C LEU A 199 21.96 5.10 -50.31
N ILE A 200 22.09 5.75 -49.15
CA ILE A 200 23.21 6.63 -48.81
C ILE A 200 23.90 6.04 -47.58
N GLU A 201 25.16 5.69 -47.72
CA GLU A 201 25.99 5.06 -46.68
C GLU A 201 27.28 5.88 -46.51
N ASN A 202 27.64 6.25 -45.27
CA ASN A 202 28.88 6.98 -44.95
C ASN A 202 29.16 8.21 -45.83
N SER A 203 28.11 8.93 -46.27
CA SER A 203 28.20 10.01 -47.26
C SER A 203 27.33 11.18 -46.82
N TYR A 204 27.87 12.40 -46.80
CA TYR A 204 27.15 13.60 -46.38
C TYR A 204 27.84 14.87 -46.90
N PRO A 205 27.12 15.94 -47.30
CA PRO A 205 25.66 16.02 -47.51
C PRO A 205 25.25 15.68 -48.95
N ILE A 206 24.12 14.99 -49.13
CA ILE A 206 23.58 14.65 -50.47
C ILE A 206 22.24 15.35 -50.69
N SER A 207 22.17 16.19 -51.73
CA SER A 207 20.94 16.87 -52.16
C SER A 207 20.16 16.00 -53.13
N ILE A 208 18.86 15.82 -52.88
CA ILE A 208 17.94 15.08 -53.72
C ILE A 208 16.78 16.01 -54.05
N PHE A 209 16.69 16.47 -55.30
CA PHE A 209 15.70 17.46 -55.71
C PHE A 209 14.82 16.96 -56.86
N LYS A 210 13.50 17.15 -56.71
CA LYS A 210 12.48 16.98 -57.76
C LYS A 210 12.49 15.63 -58.48
N ASN A 211 12.99 14.58 -57.85
CA ASN A 211 12.97 13.24 -58.45
C ASN A 211 11.59 12.61 -58.33
N SER A 212 11.19 11.88 -59.37
CA SER A 212 9.99 11.04 -59.36
C SER A 212 10.37 9.67 -58.82
N ILE A 213 9.99 9.38 -57.58
CA ILE A 213 10.32 8.13 -56.86
C ILE A 213 9.02 7.48 -56.41
N TYR A 214 8.71 6.29 -56.92
CA TYR A 214 7.43 5.61 -56.61
C TYR A 214 7.52 4.11 -56.82
N CYS A 215 6.64 3.37 -56.14
CA CYS A 215 6.51 1.91 -56.27
C CYS A 215 7.81 1.13 -56.08
N ASN A 216 8.74 1.65 -55.28
CA ASN A 216 9.86 0.88 -54.76
C ASN A 216 9.36 0.05 -53.57
N SER A 217 9.82 -1.19 -53.41
CA SER A 217 9.17 -2.13 -52.47
C SER A 217 9.51 -1.88 -51.00
N ASN A 218 10.62 -1.22 -50.72
CA ASN A 218 11.04 -0.78 -49.39
C ASN A 218 11.06 0.77 -49.34
N ALA A 219 11.81 1.35 -48.39
CA ALA A 219 11.98 2.79 -48.30
C ALA A 219 12.58 3.39 -49.60
N ALA A 220 11.98 4.50 -50.06
CA ALA A 220 12.45 5.26 -51.22
C ALA A 220 13.88 5.79 -51.05
N ILE A 221 14.15 6.41 -49.91
CA ILE A 221 15.48 6.92 -49.53
C ILE A 221 15.85 6.25 -48.22
N THR A 222 17.07 5.72 -48.12
CA THR A 222 17.56 5.06 -46.92
C THR A 222 18.93 5.62 -46.56
N PHE A 223 19.09 6.07 -45.33
CA PHE A 223 20.38 6.45 -44.76
C PHE A 223 20.88 5.35 -43.85
N LYS A 224 22.14 4.97 -44.01
CA LYS A 224 22.86 4.13 -43.05
C LYS A 224 23.86 4.97 -42.28
N ASN A 225 23.94 4.71 -40.98
CA ASN A 225 24.84 5.39 -40.04
C ASN A 225 24.60 6.90 -39.90
N GLN A 226 23.43 7.39 -40.32
CA GLN A 226 23.01 8.79 -40.18
C GLN A 226 21.51 8.83 -39.89
N THR A 227 21.11 9.77 -39.03
CA THR A 227 19.70 10.06 -38.74
C THR A 227 19.44 11.49 -39.14
N LEU A 228 18.48 11.70 -40.05
CA LEU A 228 18.04 13.02 -40.47
C LEU A 228 16.63 13.27 -39.95
N ASN A 229 16.37 14.52 -39.53
CA ASN A 229 15.01 14.97 -39.33
C ASN A 229 14.28 14.90 -40.69
N PHE A 230 13.00 14.53 -40.67
CA PHE A 230 12.14 14.56 -41.85
C PHE A 230 11.15 15.71 -41.72
N ALA A 231 10.70 16.24 -42.87
CA ALA A 231 9.66 17.26 -42.88
C ALA A 231 8.34 16.66 -42.40
N LYS A 232 7.69 17.27 -41.41
CA LYS A 232 6.36 16.85 -40.93
C LYS A 232 5.30 17.73 -41.56
N ILE A 233 4.13 17.14 -41.81
CA ILE A 233 2.96 17.87 -42.30
C ILE A 233 1.91 17.86 -41.20
N ASP A 234 1.50 19.05 -40.75
CA ASP A 234 0.52 19.21 -39.66
C ASP A 234 -0.88 19.47 -40.22
N VAL A 235 -0.97 20.20 -41.32
CA VAL A 235 -2.23 20.59 -41.95
C VAL A 235 -2.20 20.23 -43.43
N ILE A 236 -3.27 19.57 -43.88
CA ILE A 236 -3.54 19.34 -45.29
C ILE A 236 -5.03 19.65 -45.49
N THR A 237 -5.31 20.60 -46.37
CA THR A 237 -6.65 20.95 -46.84
C THR A 237 -6.64 20.97 -48.37
N THR A 238 -7.77 21.28 -49.02
CA THR A 238 -7.82 21.40 -50.48
C THR A 238 -7.06 22.61 -51.03
N THR A 239 -6.67 23.58 -50.19
CA THR A 239 -6.04 24.84 -50.59
C THR A 239 -4.74 25.17 -49.84
N GLU A 240 -4.35 24.33 -48.89
CA GLU A 240 -3.21 24.57 -48.01
C GLU A 240 -2.55 23.26 -47.59
N VAL A 241 -1.22 23.27 -47.58
CA VAL A 241 -0.41 22.28 -46.88
C VAL A 241 0.60 23.03 -46.01
N SER A 242 0.68 22.72 -44.73
CA SER A 242 1.67 23.32 -43.83
C SER A 242 2.18 22.33 -42.80
N GLY A 243 3.34 22.64 -42.22
CA GLY A 243 3.94 21.84 -41.18
C GLY A 243 5.29 22.39 -40.72
N VAL A 244 6.13 21.50 -40.20
CA VAL A 244 7.43 21.86 -39.61
C VAL A 244 8.57 21.03 -40.20
N TYR A 245 9.74 21.65 -40.28
CA TYR A 245 11.01 21.00 -40.61
C TYR A 245 12.17 21.76 -39.93
N SER A 246 13.43 21.44 -40.27
CA SER A 246 14.60 22.18 -39.81
C SER A 246 14.54 23.66 -40.24
N PRO A 247 14.98 24.63 -39.42
CA PRO A 247 15.05 26.04 -39.80
C PRO A 247 15.91 26.30 -41.05
N ASN A 248 15.63 27.39 -41.76
CA ASN A 248 16.40 27.83 -42.94
C ASN A 248 16.64 26.72 -44.00
N SER A 249 15.65 25.85 -44.19
CA SER A 249 15.70 24.66 -45.03
C SER A 249 14.67 24.74 -46.15
N ILE A 250 14.76 23.80 -47.09
CA ILE A 250 13.83 23.65 -48.22
C ILE A 250 12.93 22.44 -47.96
N VAL A 251 11.63 22.57 -48.22
CA VAL A 251 10.68 21.45 -48.24
C VAL A 251 10.08 21.33 -49.64
N GLU A 252 10.15 20.13 -50.20
CA GLU A 252 9.52 19.80 -51.48
C GLU A 252 8.28 18.94 -51.27
N LEU A 253 7.20 19.27 -51.99
CA LEU A 253 5.92 18.58 -51.92
C LEU A 253 5.67 17.78 -53.19
N PHE A 254 5.20 16.55 -52.99
CA PHE A 254 4.97 15.59 -54.06
C PHE A 254 3.59 14.95 -53.92
N TYR A 255 2.92 14.72 -55.04
CA TYR A 255 1.82 13.77 -55.08
C TYR A 255 2.37 12.35 -55.01
N THR A 256 1.73 11.51 -54.19
CA THR A 256 2.04 10.09 -54.04
C THR A 256 1.11 9.24 -54.90
N ASP A 257 1.58 8.04 -55.22
CA ASP A 257 0.79 7.00 -55.90
C ASP A 257 0.25 5.98 -54.89
N GLU A 258 -0.60 5.05 -55.33
CA GLU A 258 -1.17 3.96 -54.49
C GLU A 258 -0.20 2.79 -54.28
N CYS A 259 1.09 3.10 -54.12
CA CYS A 259 2.13 2.11 -53.82
C CYS A 259 2.18 1.82 -52.31
N ASN A 260 2.86 0.74 -51.89
CA ASN A 260 2.91 0.27 -50.49
C ASN A 260 3.60 1.22 -49.48
N ASP A 261 4.20 2.33 -49.92
CA ASP A 261 4.94 3.26 -49.07
C ASP A 261 4.76 4.71 -49.56
N CYS A 262 4.97 5.69 -48.69
CA CYS A 262 4.93 7.11 -49.07
C CYS A 262 6.17 7.49 -49.87
N GLN A 263 5.97 7.69 -51.17
CA GLN A 263 7.03 8.06 -52.10
C GLN A 263 6.52 9.17 -53.02
N GLY A 264 7.37 10.13 -53.35
CA GLY A 264 6.99 11.27 -54.17
C GLY A 264 7.03 10.94 -55.66
N LYS A 265 5.88 10.68 -56.27
CA LYS A 265 5.76 10.42 -57.72
C LYS A 265 5.83 11.70 -58.55
N SER A 266 5.13 12.75 -58.14
CA SER A 266 5.04 13.98 -58.94
C SER A 266 5.29 15.20 -58.08
N TRP A 267 6.43 15.87 -58.29
CA TRP A 267 6.72 17.14 -57.66
C TRP A 267 5.69 18.20 -58.09
N PHE A 268 5.23 19.03 -57.15
CA PHE A 268 4.32 20.14 -57.48
C PHE A 268 4.64 21.46 -56.78
N ALA A 269 5.45 21.45 -55.71
CA ALA A 269 5.85 22.68 -55.03
C ALA A 269 7.18 22.53 -54.29
N THR A 270 7.86 23.66 -54.14
CA THR A 270 9.02 23.83 -53.25
C THR A 270 8.74 25.05 -52.37
N VAL A 271 8.91 24.91 -51.06
CA VAL A 271 8.71 25.97 -50.07
C VAL A 271 9.92 26.06 -49.15
N ASN A 272 10.15 27.24 -48.58
CA ASN A 272 11.20 27.43 -47.59
C ASN A 272 10.58 27.42 -46.19
N THR A 273 11.34 26.93 -45.21
CA THR A 273 11.00 27.09 -43.79
C THR A 273 11.42 28.47 -43.30
N ASP A 274 10.68 29.02 -42.33
CA ASP A 274 11.12 30.19 -41.57
C ASP A 274 12.21 29.85 -40.52
N ASP A 275 12.58 30.83 -39.70
CA ASP A 275 13.59 30.68 -38.63
C ASP A 275 13.15 29.73 -37.50
N ALA A 276 11.85 29.47 -37.37
CA ALA A 276 11.30 28.51 -36.42
C ALA A 276 11.09 27.12 -37.05
N GLY A 277 11.37 26.96 -38.35
CA GLY A 277 11.19 25.70 -39.07
C GLY A 277 9.79 25.49 -39.65
N ASN A 278 8.88 26.47 -39.50
CA ASN A 278 7.53 26.35 -40.07
C ASN A 278 7.56 26.59 -41.57
N TRP A 279 6.76 25.85 -42.33
CA TRP A 279 6.59 26.04 -43.75
C TRP A 279 5.11 25.94 -44.14
N LYS A 280 4.75 26.65 -45.22
CA LYS A 280 3.38 26.70 -45.71
C LYS A 280 3.34 26.86 -47.22
N TYR A 281 2.53 26.02 -47.87
CA TYR A 281 2.16 26.12 -49.26
C TYR A 281 0.69 26.55 -49.36
N ASN A 282 0.44 27.65 -50.09
CA ASN A 282 -0.90 28.13 -50.41
C ASN A 282 -1.18 27.83 -51.89
N GLY A 283 -2.05 26.85 -52.16
CA GLY A 283 -2.37 26.43 -53.51
C GLY A 283 -3.23 25.17 -53.53
N ALA A 284 -3.73 24.83 -54.72
CA ALA A 284 -4.64 23.69 -54.88
C ALA A 284 -3.93 22.37 -54.55
N VAL A 285 -4.54 21.58 -53.68
CA VAL A 285 -4.12 20.22 -53.33
C VAL A 285 -5.12 19.25 -53.95
N THR A 286 -4.71 18.60 -55.04
CA THR A 286 -5.62 17.80 -55.88
C THR A 286 -5.49 16.30 -55.68
N GLY A 287 -4.61 15.86 -54.79
CA GLY A 287 -4.35 14.44 -54.56
C GLY A 287 -3.64 14.16 -53.24
N LYS A 288 -3.45 12.87 -52.98
CA LYS A 288 -2.65 12.36 -51.85
C LYS A 288 -1.21 12.84 -52.03
N LEU A 289 -0.58 13.34 -50.97
CA LEU A 289 0.76 13.91 -51.01
C LEU A 289 1.72 13.35 -49.96
N THR A 290 3.00 13.68 -50.13
CA THR A 290 4.09 13.50 -49.19
C THR A 290 5.05 14.69 -49.32
N SER A 291 5.97 14.85 -48.38
CA SER A 291 7.03 15.87 -48.42
C SER A 291 8.41 15.25 -48.23
N LEU A 292 9.46 15.97 -48.60
CA LEU A 292 10.83 15.72 -48.19
C LEU A 292 11.47 17.07 -47.84
N GLY A 293 12.41 17.08 -46.91
CA GLY A 293 13.13 18.29 -46.52
C GLY A 293 14.61 18.20 -46.84
N THR A 294 15.22 19.29 -47.32
CA THR A 294 16.67 19.45 -47.51
C THR A 294 17.17 20.54 -46.58
N ASP A 295 18.08 20.17 -45.67
CA ASP A 295 18.59 21.09 -44.65
C ASP A 295 19.55 22.15 -45.23
N ALA A 296 19.95 23.11 -44.39
CA ALA A 296 20.89 24.17 -44.76
C ALA A 296 22.28 23.67 -45.20
N ASN A 297 22.67 22.43 -44.82
CA ASN A 297 23.93 21.82 -45.25
C ASN A 297 23.81 21.20 -46.66
N GLY A 298 22.58 21.00 -47.15
CA GLY A 298 22.27 20.33 -48.41
C GLY A 298 21.99 18.83 -48.25
N ALA A 299 21.66 18.35 -47.05
CA ALA A 299 21.29 16.97 -46.83
C ALA A 299 19.77 16.80 -46.93
N THR A 300 19.33 15.99 -47.88
CA THR A 300 17.90 15.68 -48.06
C THR A 300 17.48 14.51 -47.17
N SER A 301 16.34 14.65 -46.50
CA SER A 301 15.73 13.63 -45.66
C SER A 301 14.91 12.61 -46.44
N ASN A 302 14.41 11.59 -45.74
CA ASN A 302 13.42 10.67 -46.30
C ASN A 302 12.10 11.39 -46.60
N PHE A 303 11.29 10.78 -47.48
CA PHE A 303 9.88 11.18 -47.60
C PHE A 303 9.17 11.05 -46.26
N SER A 304 8.33 12.04 -45.97
CA SER A 304 7.50 12.09 -44.80
C SER A 304 6.41 11.03 -44.84
N LYS A 305 6.07 10.50 -43.67
CA LYS A 305 5.14 9.40 -43.52
C LYS A 305 4.16 9.72 -42.40
N PRO A 306 2.91 9.23 -42.46
CA PRO A 306 2.01 9.27 -41.33
C PRO A 306 2.69 8.75 -40.07
N LEU A 307 2.65 9.54 -39.00
CA LEU A 307 3.23 9.18 -37.70
C LEU A 307 2.19 9.45 -36.62
N ILE A 308 1.90 8.42 -35.84
CA ILE A 308 1.08 8.54 -34.63
C ILE A 308 2.04 8.62 -33.45
N ASP A 309 2.11 9.79 -32.83
CA ASP A 309 2.77 10.01 -31.56
C ASP A 309 1.71 10.02 -30.46
N ASP A 310 1.76 8.98 -29.64
CA ASP A 310 0.77 8.73 -28.59
C ASP A 310 1.32 8.93 -27.18
N ALA A 311 2.47 9.61 -27.04
CA ALA A 311 3.10 9.87 -25.75
C ALA A 311 2.15 10.55 -24.76
N ASP A 312 1.35 11.53 -25.25
CA ASP A 312 0.44 12.35 -24.44
C ASP A 312 -1.01 11.84 -24.45
N LYS A 313 -1.26 10.61 -24.92
CA LYS A 313 -2.61 10.06 -25.02
C LYS A 313 -3.32 10.05 -23.66
N GLN A 314 -4.61 10.36 -23.70
CA GLN A 314 -5.50 10.24 -22.55
C GLN A 314 -6.54 9.18 -22.83
N ILE A 315 -6.65 8.19 -21.94
CA ILE A 315 -7.68 7.15 -22.00
C ILE A 315 -8.66 7.44 -20.87
N ILE A 316 -9.93 7.63 -21.21
CA ILE A 316 -11.02 7.85 -20.28
C ILE A 316 -11.92 6.63 -20.37
N ASP A 317 -12.08 5.95 -19.24
CA ASP A 317 -12.92 4.77 -19.15
C ASP A 317 -14.42 5.17 -19.01
N PRO A 318 -15.34 4.47 -19.69
CA PRO A 318 -16.75 4.67 -19.52
C PRO A 318 -17.22 4.24 -18.13
N PHE A 319 -18.28 4.91 -17.68
CA PHE A 319 -18.97 4.62 -16.44
C PHE A 319 -20.17 3.67 -16.69
N CYS A 320 -20.36 2.67 -15.83
CA CYS A 320 -21.55 1.80 -15.83
C CYS A 320 -21.96 1.21 -17.21
N GLY A 321 -20.99 0.80 -18.02
CA GLY A 321 -21.27 0.22 -19.35
C GLY A 321 -21.83 1.20 -20.39
N LEU A 322 -21.85 2.50 -20.07
CA LEU A 322 -22.20 3.56 -21.01
C LEU A 322 -21.15 3.65 -22.13
N THR A 323 -21.52 4.30 -23.22
CA THR A 323 -20.60 4.60 -24.32
C THR A 323 -20.02 5.99 -24.14
N THR A 324 -19.34 6.24 -23.01
CA THR A 324 -18.70 7.53 -22.70
C THR A 324 -17.17 7.45 -22.67
N GLY A 325 -16.61 6.27 -22.97
CA GLY A 325 -15.17 6.07 -23.06
C GLY A 325 -14.56 6.88 -24.20
N SER A 326 -13.31 7.31 -24.04
CA SER A 326 -12.62 8.07 -25.07
C SER A 326 -11.10 7.88 -25.05
N ILE A 327 -10.47 8.08 -26.20
CA ILE A 327 -9.02 8.16 -26.39
C ILE A 327 -8.73 9.51 -27.04
N LYS A 328 -8.03 10.39 -26.32
CA LYS A 328 -7.80 11.79 -26.70
C LYS A 328 -6.33 12.15 -26.72
N ASN A 329 -6.01 13.33 -27.26
CA ASN A 329 -4.68 13.93 -27.27
C ASN A 329 -3.63 13.11 -28.02
N LEU A 330 -4.04 12.42 -29.08
CA LEU A 330 -3.10 11.82 -30.02
C LEU A 330 -2.53 12.91 -30.93
N HIS A 331 -1.21 12.97 -31.06
CA HIS A 331 -0.55 13.78 -32.07
C HIS A 331 -0.35 12.92 -33.31
N VAL A 332 -0.96 13.32 -34.43
CA VAL A 332 -0.86 12.58 -35.67
C VAL A 332 -0.38 13.50 -36.77
N TYR A 333 0.78 13.18 -37.33
CA TYR A 333 1.40 13.92 -38.42
C TYR A 333 1.09 13.25 -39.77
N ASN A 334 1.13 14.04 -40.85
CA ASN A 334 1.02 13.56 -42.22
C ASN A 334 -0.30 12.79 -42.51
N ALA A 335 -1.38 13.16 -41.83
CA ALA A 335 -2.67 12.48 -41.91
C ALA A 335 -3.85 13.47 -42.02
N ILE A 336 -4.84 13.10 -42.83
CA ILE A 336 -6.12 13.83 -42.96
C ILE A 336 -7.34 12.96 -42.70
N VAL A 337 -7.18 11.65 -42.89
CA VAL A 337 -8.21 10.67 -42.59
C VAL A 337 -7.82 9.96 -41.30
N PHE A 338 -8.79 9.85 -40.41
CA PHE A 338 -8.70 9.10 -39.17
C PHE A 338 -9.82 8.08 -39.16
N GLN A 339 -9.50 6.81 -38.90
CA GLN A 339 -10.49 5.75 -38.76
C GLN A 339 -10.13 4.88 -37.57
N TRP A 340 -11.00 4.90 -36.57
CA TRP A 340 -10.89 4.09 -35.38
C TRP A 340 -11.59 2.76 -35.59
N PHE A 341 -10.93 1.69 -35.20
CA PHE A 341 -11.43 0.33 -35.31
C PHE A 341 -11.49 -0.32 -33.94
N ASN A 342 -12.52 -1.14 -33.71
CA ASN A 342 -12.55 -2.06 -32.57
C ASN A 342 -11.75 -3.35 -32.88
N ARG A 343 -11.62 -4.23 -31.89
CA ARG A 343 -10.96 -5.56 -32.04
C ARG A 343 -11.56 -6.44 -33.15
N ALA A 344 -12.84 -6.26 -33.50
CA ALA A 344 -13.51 -7.00 -34.56
C ALA A 344 -13.25 -6.40 -35.97
N GLY A 345 -12.47 -5.31 -36.06
CA GLY A 345 -12.18 -4.63 -37.32
C GLY A 345 -13.32 -3.76 -37.85
N GLN A 346 -14.28 -3.39 -36.99
CA GLN A 346 -15.37 -2.50 -37.35
C GLN A 346 -15.00 -1.05 -37.04
N ILE A 347 -15.39 -0.12 -37.92
CA ILE A 347 -15.17 1.32 -37.73
C ILE A 347 -16.08 1.82 -36.61
N VAL A 348 -15.50 2.52 -35.63
CA VAL A 348 -16.19 3.09 -34.46
C VAL A 348 -16.04 4.61 -34.33
N GLY A 349 -15.22 5.24 -35.17
CA GLY A 349 -15.03 6.70 -35.18
C GLY A 349 -14.19 7.16 -36.37
N ASN A 350 -14.38 8.42 -36.79
CA ASN A 350 -13.67 9.00 -37.95
C ASN A 350 -12.92 10.30 -37.63
N ASN A 351 -12.86 10.68 -36.35
CA ASN A 351 -12.11 11.84 -35.87
C ASN A 351 -10.75 11.38 -35.35
N ARG A 352 -9.81 12.34 -35.20
CA ARG A 352 -8.50 12.07 -34.59
C ARG A 352 -8.65 11.46 -33.20
N ASP A 353 -9.43 12.12 -32.35
CA ASP A 353 -9.78 11.60 -31.03
C ASP A 353 -10.98 10.65 -31.14
N LEU A 354 -10.93 9.53 -30.42
CA LEU A 354 -12.06 8.60 -30.30
C LEU A 354 -12.90 9.02 -29.10
N GLU A 355 -14.19 9.23 -29.29
CA GLU A 355 -15.10 9.64 -28.22
C GLU A 355 -16.35 8.78 -28.21
N ASN A 356 -16.95 8.68 -27.01
CA ASN A 356 -18.24 8.05 -26.79
C ASN A 356 -18.31 6.58 -27.20
N VAL A 357 -17.32 5.79 -26.78
CA VAL A 357 -17.25 4.34 -27.05
C VAL A 357 -17.36 3.51 -25.77
N PRO A 358 -17.85 2.26 -25.84
CA PRO A 358 -17.88 1.38 -24.68
C PRO A 358 -16.46 0.91 -24.28
N ALA A 359 -16.37 0.21 -23.15
CA ALA A 359 -15.15 -0.49 -22.77
C ALA A 359 -14.74 -1.47 -23.87
N GLY A 360 -13.44 -1.55 -24.17
CA GLY A 360 -12.97 -2.37 -25.27
C GLY A 360 -11.55 -2.03 -25.73
N THR A 361 -11.11 -2.72 -26.77
CA THR A 361 -9.81 -2.51 -27.40
C THR A 361 -10.00 -1.87 -28.77
N TYR A 362 -9.27 -0.78 -29.00
CA TYR A 362 -9.37 0.06 -30.19
C TYR A 362 -8.00 0.32 -30.80
N TYR A 363 -7.94 0.59 -32.11
CA TYR A 363 -6.74 1.08 -32.78
C TYR A 363 -7.11 2.09 -33.85
N LEU A 364 -6.21 3.03 -34.12
CA LEU A 364 -6.39 4.09 -35.10
C LEU A 364 -5.64 3.73 -36.39
N LYS A 365 -6.31 3.82 -37.53
CA LYS A 365 -5.65 3.99 -38.83
C LYS A 365 -5.72 5.44 -39.23
N ALA A 366 -4.57 6.05 -39.51
CA ALA A 366 -4.49 7.44 -39.89
C ALA A 366 -3.60 7.66 -41.12
N GLY A 367 -3.90 8.67 -41.92
CA GLY A 367 -3.10 9.01 -43.09
C GLY A 367 -3.95 9.53 -44.25
N GLN A 368 -3.59 9.09 -45.45
CA GLN A 368 -4.25 9.25 -46.73
C GLN A 368 -4.53 7.84 -47.28
N MET A 369 -5.62 7.23 -46.80
CA MET A 369 -5.99 5.82 -46.99
C MET A 369 -5.68 5.28 -48.40
N GLY A 370 -5.06 4.11 -48.49
CA GLY A 370 -4.76 3.42 -49.76
C GLY A 370 -3.50 3.90 -50.49
N ALA A 371 -2.70 4.80 -49.91
CA ALA A 371 -1.38 5.16 -50.41
C ALA A 371 -0.37 5.37 -49.27
N CYS A 372 -0.80 6.12 -48.25
CA CYS A 372 0.04 6.57 -47.15
C CYS A 372 -0.76 6.48 -45.86
N ASP A 373 -0.77 5.33 -45.20
CA ASP A 373 -1.41 5.20 -43.90
C ASP A 373 -0.54 4.47 -42.89
N VAL A 374 -0.84 4.72 -41.62
CA VAL A 374 -0.21 4.08 -40.46
C VAL A 374 -1.31 3.52 -39.58
N THR A 375 -1.03 2.37 -38.97
CA THR A 375 -1.88 1.78 -37.94
C THR A 375 -1.20 1.93 -36.59
N SER A 376 -1.91 2.48 -35.61
CA SER A 376 -1.41 2.62 -34.24
C SER A 376 -1.24 1.26 -33.56
N ALA A 377 -0.58 1.25 -32.40
CA ALA A 377 -0.78 0.18 -31.43
C ALA A 377 -2.25 0.13 -30.96
N THR A 378 -2.65 -0.98 -30.33
CA THR A 378 -3.97 -1.08 -29.72
C THR A 378 -4.02 -0.38 -28.38
N TYR A 379 -5.07 0.41 -28.14
CA TYR A 379 -5.41 1.04 -26.88
C TYR A 379 -6.56 0.30 -26.21
N THR A 380 -6.52 0.16 -24.89
CA THR A 380 -7.60 -0.49 -24.13
C THR A 380 -8.29 0.56 -23.27
N ILE A 381 -9.60 0.68 -23.46
CA ILE A 381 -10.51 1.41 -22.60
C ILE A 381 -11.10 0.39 -21.62
N GLY A 382 -10.85 0.59 -20.33
CA GLY A 382 -11.38 -0.24 -19.24
C GLY A 382 -12.86 0.00 -18.98
N SER A 383 -13.36 -0.52 -17.88
CA SER A 383 -14.65 -0.12 -17.30
C SER A 383 -14.36 0.36 -15.91
N ILE A 384 -14.79 1.58 -15.57
CA ILE A 384 -14.84 1.97 -14.16
C ILE A 384 -15.81 0.98 -13.49
N GLY A 385 -15.43 0.43 -12.33
CA GLY A 385 -16.29 -0.44 -11.53
C GLY A 385 -17.61 0.24 -11.15
N ASN A 386 -18.37 -0.36 -10.24
CA ASN A 386 -19.70 0.10 -9.78
C ASN A 386 -19.80 1.55 -9.24
N GLY A 387 -18.79 2.41 -9.40
CA GLY A 387 -18.90 3.85 -9.18
C GLY A 387 -18.85 4.29 -7.74
N ILE A 388 -18.47 3.42 -6.81
CA ILE A 388 -18.48 3.69 -5.37
C ILE A 388 -17.05 3.92 -4.90
N ASP A 389 -16.80 5.09 -4.31
CA ASP A 389 -15.57 5.37 -3.56
C ASP A 389 -15.90 5.45 -2.07
N ASP A 390 -15.60 4.37 -1.35
CA ASP A 390 -15.81 4.28 0.10
C ASP A 390 -14.49 4.34 0.90
N ALA A 391 -13.40 4.82 0.28
CA ALA A 391 -12.08 4.89 0.91
C ALA A 391 -12.08 5.84 2.12
N ASN A 392 -12.87 6.91 2.05
CA ASN A 392 -12.98 7.92 3.10
C ASN A 392 -14.26 7.78 3.95
N LYS A 393 -14.94 6.63 3.88
CA LYS A 393 -16.19 6.41 4.61
C LYS A 393 -16.00 6.63 6.12
N LYS A 394 -16.97 7.27 6.75
CA LYS A 394 -17.01 7.47 8.19
C LYS A 394 -18.27 6.86 8.74
N ILE A 395 -18.13 5.79 9.50
CA ILE A 395 -19.22 5.15 10.22
C ILE A 395 -19.09 5.53 11.69
N THR A 396 -20.16 6.08 12.25
CA THR A 396 -20.31 6.34 13.69
C THR A 396 -21.36 5.37 14.22
N ASP A 397 -20.98 4.54 15.17
CA ASP A 397 -21.89 3.62 15.86
C ASP A 397 -22.91 4.39 16.72
N GLU A 398 -24.08 3.79 16.98
CA GLU A 398 -25.04 4.38 17.93
C GLU A 398 -24.67 4.05 19.38
N ASN A 399 -25.14 4.86 20.33
CA ASN A 399 -24.96 4.62 21.75
C ASN A 399 -26.27 4.18 22.40
N CYS A 400 -26.26 3.03 23.08
CA CYS A 400 -27.34 2.53 23.94
C CYS A 400 -28.75 2.68 23.36
N GLY A 401 -28.93 2.32 22.08
CA GLY A 401 -30.22 2.34 21.39
C GLY A 401 -30.80 3.74 21.09
N ALA A 402 -30.00 4.80 21.21
CA ALA A 402 -30.44 6.17 20.97
C ALA A 402 -30.70 6.51 19.50
N SER A 403 -30.40 5.60 18.55
CA SER A 403 -30.50 5.85 17.11
C SER A 403 -29.73 7.08 16.65
N ASN A 404 -28.54 7.31 17.20
CA ASN A 404 -27.66 8.44 16.87
C ASN A 404 -26.45 8.05 16.00
N GLY A 405 -26.46 6.84 15.43
CA GLY A 405 -25.44 6.37 14.49
C GLY A 405 -25.48 7.13 13.16
N SER A 406 -24.42 6.99 12.35
CA SER A 406 -24.35 7.60 11.02
C SER A 406 -23.39 6.89 10.07
N ILE A 407 -23.65 6.99 8.77
CA ILE A 407 -22.74 6.58 7.69
C ILE A 407 -22.54 7.79 6.77
N ARG A 408 -21.31 8.28 6.68
CA ARG A 408 -20.93 9.49 5.94
C ARG A 408 -19.77 9.28 4.97
N ASN A 409 -19.55 10.25 4.09
CA ASN A 409 -18.34 10.40 3.26
C ASN A 409 -18.09 9.24 2.28
N ILE A 410 -19.14 8.68 1.68
CA ILE A 410 -18.99 7.73 0.57
C ILE A 410 -19.20 8.50 -0.74
N GLY A 411 -18.25 8.46 -1.66
CA GLY A 411 -18.38 9.02 -2.99
C GLY A 411 -19.18 8.09 -3.91
N VAL A 412 -19.95 8.68 -4.81
CA VAL A 412 -20.54 7.97 -5.96
C VAL A 412 -20.17 8.75 -7.22
N ALA A 413 -19.77 8.06 -8.28
CA ALA A 413 -19.47 8.67 -9.58
C ALA A 413 -20.62 9.58 -10.05
N ASP A 414 -20.27 10.69 -10.69
CA ASP A 414 -21.19 11.75 -11.11
C ASP A 414 -22.08 12.34 -9.99
N ASN A 415 -21.70 12.15 -8.72
CA ASN A 415 -22.46 12.60 -7.54
C ASN A 415 -23.94 12.16 -7.57
N LEU A 416 -24.22 10.96 -8.08
CA LEU A 416 -25.58 10.43 -8.15
C LEU A 416 -26.22 10.36 -6.76
N GLY A 417 -27.49 10.75 -6.67
CA GLY A 417 -28.25 10.71 -5.43
C GLY A 417 -28.42 9.29 -4.89
N LYS A 418 -28.25 9.12 -3.58
CA LYS A 418 -28.36 7.81 -2.91
C LYS A 418 -29.71 7.67 -2.22
N THR A 419 -30.29 6.49 -2.35
CA THR A 419 -31.39 6.01 -1.50
C THR A 419 -30.87 4.91 -0.61
N TRP A 420 -30.98 5.09 0.70
CA TRP A 420 -30.48 4.18 1.72
C TRP A 420 -31.55 3.18 2.15
N TYR A 421 -31.12 1.95 2.35
CA TYR A 421 -31.94 0.80 2.72
C TYR A 421 -31.35 0.13 3.96
N ASN A 422 -32.21 -0.45 4.80
CA ASN A 422 -31.78 -1.43 5.80
C ASN A 422 -31.70 -2.85 5.18
N GLN A 423 -31.28 -3.83 5.97
CA GLN A 423 -31.16 -5.22 5.53
C GLN A 423 -32.48 -5.84 5.01
N GLN A 424 -33.63 -5.31 5.41
CA GLN A 424 -34.96 -5.74 4.94
C GLN A 424 -35.40 -5.00 3.66
N GLU A 425 -34.49 -4.28 3.00
CA GLU A 425 -34.75 -3.49 1.79
C GLU A 425 -35.82 -2.40 1.96
N THR A 426 -36.03 -1.93 3.19
CA THR A 426 -36.90 -0.78 3.44
C THR A 426 -36.09 0.50 3.39
N VAL A 427 -36.65 1.55 2.76
CA VAL A 427 -35.98 2.84 2.63
C VAL A 427 -35.89 3.53 3.99
N VAL A 428 -34.67 3.85 4.41
CA VAL A 428 -34.37 4.52 5.69
C VAL A 428 -33.84 5.94 5.54
N GLY A 429 -33.47 6.36 4.32
CA GLY A 429 -33.00 7.71 4.07
C GLY A 429 -32.75 8.01 2.59
N ARG A 430 -32.63 9.30 2.26
CA ARG A 430 -32.23 9.80 0.93
C ARG A 430 -31.24 10.95 1.13
N GLY A 431 -30.12 10.92 0.43
CA GLY A 431 -29.08 11.94 0.58
C GLY A 431 -27.67 11.37 0.47
N SER A 432 -26.67 12.25 0.48
CA SER A 432 -25.25 11.87 0.44
C SER A 432 -24.85 11.01 1.64
N ASP A 433 -25.38 11.32 2.82
CA ASP A 433 -25.10 10.63 4.07
C ASP A 433 -26.38 10.07 4.68
N LEU A 434 -26.23 9.12 5.61
CA LEU A 434 -27.30 8.55 6.42
C LEU A 434 -27.02 8.85 7.89
N GLU A 435 -27.93 9.54 8.58
CA GLU A 435 -27.73 10.04 9.95
C GLU A 435 -28.90 9.69 10.86
N ASN A 436 -28.67 9.69 12.17
CA ASN A 436 -29.66 9.41 13.21
C ASN A 436 -30.34 8.05 13.00
N ILE A 437 -29.50 7.02 12.82
CA ILE A 437 -29.95 5.64 12.59
C ILE A 437 -29.64 4.72 13.78
N PRO A 438 -30.49 3.71 14.02
CA PRO A 438 -30.19 2.66 14.99
C PRO A 438 -29.03 1.77 14.56
N ALA A 439 -28.59 0.89 15.46
CA ALA A 439 -27.69 -0.18 15.08
C ALA A 439 -28.36 -1.09 14.05
N GLY A 440 -27.60 -1.46 13.02
CA GLY A 440 -28.14 -2.21 11.91
C GLY A 440 -27.17 -2.30 10.74
N ARG A 441 -27.65 -2.97 9.70
CA ARG A 441 -26.93 -3.16 8.44
C ARG A 441 -27.64 -2.38 7.36
N TYR A 442 -26.88 -1.53 6.69
CA TYR A 442 -27.38 -0.55 5.73
C TYR A 442 -26.62 -0.63 4.42
N PHE A 443 -27.31 -0.37 3.32
CA PHE A 443 -26.70 -0.21 2.02
C PHE A 443 -27.45 0.90 1.27
N PHE A 444 -26.90 1.39 0.17
CA PHE A 444 -27.62 2.33 -0.67
C PHE A 444 -27.67 1.87 -2.12
N LYS A 445 -28.65 2.40 -2.84
CA LYS A 445 -28.70 2.37 -4.30
C LYS A 445 -28.55 3.78 -4.84
N ALA A 446 -27.80 3.95 -5.92
CA ALA A 446 -27.66 5.22 -6.63
C ALA A 446 -27.77 4.99 -8.14
N GLY A 447 -28.32 5.97 -8.86
CA GLY A 447 -28.62 5.84 -10.29
C GLY A 447 -29.95 5.14 -10.59
N SER A 448 -30.17 4.76 -11.86
CA SER A 448 -31.38 4.07 -12.32
C SER A 448 -31.10 3.17 -13.53
N GLY A 449 -31.97 2.18 -13.77
CA GLY A 449 -31.87 1.27 -14.92
C GLY A 449 -30.57 0.46 -14.92
N ALA A 450 -29.89 0.41 -16.07
CA ALA A 450 -28.61 -0.29 -16.20
C ALA A 450 -27.44 0.37 -15.42
N CYS A 451 -27.66 1.57 -14.88
CA CYS A 451 -26.70 2.31 -14.05
C CYS A 451 -27.12 2.34 -12.57
N GLU A 452 -28.12 1.55 -12.14
CA GLU A 452 -28.40 1.38 -10.71
C GLU A 452 -27.27 0.59 -10.05
N ILE A 453 -26.50 1.27 -9.21
CA ILE A 453 -25.41 0.69 -8.45
C ILE A 453 -25.87 0.44 -7.02
N THR A 454 -25.49 -0.70 -6.45
CA THR A 454 -25.78 -1.06 -5.06
C THR A 454 -24.48 -1.10 -4.28
N SER A 455 -24.44 -0.43 -3.13
CA SER A 455 -23.27 -0.44 -2.27
C SER A 455 -23.05 -1.77 -1.58
N PRO A 456 -21.81 -2.02 -1.09
CA PRO A 456 -21.62 -2.98 -0.01
C PRO A 456 -22.50 -2.65 1.20
N ILE A 457 -22.64 -3.64 2.08
CA ILE A 457 -23.35 -3.46 3.34
C ILE A 457 -22.40 -2.80 4.35
N TYR A 458 -22.85 -1.70 4.95
CA TYR A 458 -22.22 -0.99 6.05
C TYR A 458 -22.93 -1.36 7.36
N GLU A 459 -22.17 -1.57 8.43
CA GLU A 459 -22.69 -1.95 9.74
C GLU A 459 -22.52 -0.80 10.74
N VAL A 460 -23.60 -0.40 11.38
CA VAL A 460 -23.63 0.48 12.56
C VAL A 460 -23.91 -0.39 13.77
N LYS A 461 -23.03 -0.35 14.77
CA LYS A 461 -23.16 -1.15 15.99
C LYS A 461 -23.88 -0.36 17.08
N ASN A 462 -24.39 -1.08 18.06
CA ASN A 462 -24.87 -0.49 19.32
C ASN A 462 -23.74 -0.59 20.35
N LEU A 463 -23.15 0.55 20.70
CA LEU A 463 -22.16 0.63 21.76
C LEU A 463 -22.87 0.69 23.11
N THR A 464 -22.77 -0.42 23.85
CA THR A 464 -23.24 -0.50 25.24
C THR A 464 -22.13 -0.04 26.18
N LYS A 465 -22.44 0.87 27.11
CA LYS A 465 -21.55 1.22 28.21
C LYS A 465 -21.92 0.41 29.47
N ALA A 466 -20.91 0.04 30.24
CA ALA A 466 -21.08 -0.68 31.49
C ALA A 466 -20.26 -0.01 32.61
N PHE A 467 -20.94 0.40 33.66
CA PHE A 467 -20.36 0.99 34.86
C PHE A 467 -20.23 -0.12 35.92
N ASN A 468 -19.01 -0.53 36.25
CA ASN A 468 -18.78 -1.59 37.24
C ASN A 468 -17.97 -1.04 38.40
N VAL A 469 -18.48 -1.12 39.62
CA VAL A 469 -17.70 -0.74 40.81
C VAL A 469 -16.61 -1.78 41.05
N ARG A 470 -15.35 -1.33 41.16
CA ARG A 470 -14.21 -2.22 41.40
C ARG A 470 -13.85 -2.30 42.88
N THR A 471 -13.82 -1.16 43.54
CA THR A 471 -13.39 -1.05 44.95
C THR A 471 -14.29 -0.08 45.70
N VAL A 472 -14.62 -0.46 46.92
CA VAL A 472 -15.59 0.19 47.79
C VAL A 472 -15.06 0.12 49.22
N VAL A 473 -15.31 1.17 49.99
CA VAL A 473 -15.13 1.18 51.44
C VAL A 473 -16.52 1.18 52.09
N ILE A 474 -16.82 0.14 52.86
CA ILE A 474 -18.06 0.03 53.63
C ILE A 474 -17.75 0.27 55.09
N VAL A 475 -18.44 1.23 55.69
CA VAL A 475 -18.42 1.47 57.14
C VAL A 475 -19.68 0.80 57.73
N PRO A 476 -19.53 -0.19 58.63
CA PRO A 476 -20.65 -0.81 59.32
C PRO A 476 -21.48 0.19 60.13
N ALA A 477 -22.77 -0.07 60.25
CA ALA A 477 -23.65 0.67 61.14
C ALA A 477 -23.53 0.13 62.58
N SER A 478 -23.39 1.02 63.56
CA SER A 478 -23.12 0.65 64.95
C SER A 478 -24.37 0.72 65.81
N CYS A 479 -24.58 -0.32 66.62
CA CYS A 479 -25.63 -0.42 67.63
C CYS A 479 -27.05 -0.07 67.11
N GLY A 480 -27.37 -0.46 65.87
CA GLY A 480 -28.68 -0.24 65.24
C GLY A 480 -28.94 1.18 64.69
N ASN A 481 -27.96 2.09 64.78
CA ASN A 481 -28.11 3.46 64.30
C ASN A 481 -27.84 3.59 62.78
N PRO A 482 -28.46 4.56 62.09
CA PRO A 482 -28.21 4.84 60.68
C PRO A 482 -26.90 5.63 60.50
N ASN A 483 -25.76 5.03 60.83
CA ASN A 483 -24.43 5.66 60.69
C ASN A 483 -23.46 4.85 59.81
N GLY A 484 -23.98 3.84 59.11
CA GLY A 484 -23.21 3.12 58.09
C GLY A 484 -23.04 3.96 56.83
N SER A 485 -22.04 3.61 56.01
CA SER A 485 -21.84 4.26 54.71
C SER A 485 -21.17 3.34 53.70
N ILE A 486 -21.40 3.61 52.42
CA ILE A 486 -20.71 2.99 51.29
C ILE A 486 -20.06 4.11 50.48
N THR A 487 -18.74 4.08 50.39
CA THR A 487 -17.97 5.02 49.57
C THR A 487 -17.34 4.27 48.41
N ILE A 488 -17.67 4.66 47.19
CA ILE A 488 -17.04 4.09 46.00
C ILE A 488 -15.65 4.70 45.85
N GLN A 489 -14.63 3.85 45.69
CA GLN A 489 -13.24 4.31 45.50
C GLN A 489 -12.82 4.28 44.03
N ASN A 490 -13.36 3.34 43.25
CA ASN A 490 -12.99 3.21 41.85
C ASN A 490 -14.04 2.44 41.04
N TYR A 491 -14.15 2.81 39.77
CA TYR A 491 -14.91 2.10 38.73
C TYR A 491 -13.95 1.37 37.79
N GLN A 492 -14.40 0.27 37.21
CA GLN A 492 -13.75 -0.36 36.08
C GLN A 492 -14.41 0.14 34.80
N GLY A 493 -13.63 0.82 33.95
CA GLY A 493 -14.11 1.38 32.68
C GLY A 493 -14.46 2.86 32.79
N GLU A 494 -15.62 3.23 32.24
CA GLU A 494 -16.10 4.62 32.27
C GLU A 494 -16.63 5.02 33.65
N ILE A 495 -16.46 6.30 33.99
CA ILE A 495 -16.97 6.88 35.24
C ILE A 495 -18.39 7.40 34.95
N PRO A 496 -19.43 6.88 35.63
CA PRO A 496 -20.80 7.35 35.46
C PRO A 496 -20.96 8.78 35.98
N ILE A 497 -21.96 9.50 35.44
CA ILE A 497 -22.28 10.87 35.87
C ILE A 497 -23.58 10.95 36.68
N VAL A 498 -24.43 9.92 36.61
CA VAL A 498 -25.65 9.80 37.43
C VAL A 498 -25.55 8.55 38.31
N PHE A 499 -25.85 8.73 39.61
CA PHE A 499 -25.87 7.67 40.62
C PHE A 499 -27.27 7.55 41.23
N THR A 500 -27.77 6.33 41.37
CA THR A 500 -29.02 6.06 42.08
C THR A 500 -28.84 4.88 43.02
N TRP A 501 -28.94 5.13 44.33
CA TRP A 501 -28.93 4.10 45.35
C TRP A 501 -30.34 3.70 45.73
N THR A 502 -30.61 2.40 45.74
CA THR A 502 -31.88 1.82 46.20
C THR A 502 -31.67 0.86 47.36
N ASP A 503 -32.64 0.77 48.26
CA ASP A 503 -32.67 -0.26 49.30
C ASP A 503 -33.17 -1.61 48.76
N GLN A 504 -33.25 -2.62 49.63
CA GLN A 504 -33.74 -3.96 49.28
C GLN A 504 -35.20 -4.02 48.77
N ASN A 505 -35.99 -2.96 49.00
CA ASN A 505 -37.37 -2.86 48.51
C ASN A 505 -37.46 -2.05 47.20
N GLY A 506 -36.32 -1.62 46.65
CA GLY A 506 -36.24 -0.79 45.45
C GLY A 506 -36.53 0.69 45.70
N ILE A 507 -36.59 1.14 46.96
CA ILE A 507 -36.83 2.56 47.27
C ILE A 507 -35.52 3.33 47.10
N ILE A 508 -35.58 4.45 46.37
CA ILE A 508 -34.43 5.35 46.20
C ILE A 508 -34.11 6.05 47.51
N ILE A 509 -32.89 5.86 48.00
CA ILE A 509 -32.41 6.43 49.27
C ILE A 509 -31.38 7.55 49.06
N SER A 510 -30.68 7.57 47.93
CA SER A 510 -29.69 8.62 47.61
C SER A 510 -29.43 8.70 46.11
N ARG A 511 -29.02 9.88 45.64
CA ARG A 511 -28.46 10.10 44.29
C ARG A 511 -27.03 10.63 44.28
N ASN A 512 -26.38 10.63 45.44
CA ASN A 512 -24.98 10.99 45.56
C ASN A 512 -24.10 9.77 45.26
N GLU A 513 -22.87 10.02 44.79
CA GLU A 513 -21.88 8.96 44.57
C GLU A 513 -21.60 8.15 45.86
N LYS A 514 -21.48 8.84 47.00
CA LYS A 514 -21.37 8.23 48.33
C LYS A 514 -22.75 8.04 48.96
N LEU A 515 -23.01 6.84 49.49
CA LEU A 515 -24.15 6.56 50.35
C LEU A 515 -23.73 6.70 51.82
N SER A 516 -24.39 7.54 52.60
CA SER A 516 -24.10 7.78 54.03
C SER A 516 -25.39 7.71 54.86
N ASP A 517 -25.24 7.58 56.17
CA ASP A 517 -26.32 7.62 57.15
C ASP A 517 -27.37 6.52 56.96
N VAL A 518 -26.89 5.30 56.70
CA VAL A 518 -27.74 4.13 56.45
C VAL A 518 -27.66 3.09 57.55
N VAL A 519 -28.77 2.40 57.79
CA VAL A 519 -28.87 1.25 58.71
C VAL A 519 -28.21 0.00 58.11
N PRO A 520 -28.00 -1.08 58.88
CA PRO A 520 -27.61 -2.36 58.30
C PRO A 520 -28.62 -2.83 57.25
N GLY A 521 -28.15 -3.20 56.06
CA GLY A 521 -29.02 -3.53 54.94
C GLY A 521 -28.27 -3.72 53.62
N SER A 522 -29.00 -4.17 52.60
CA SER A 522 -28.48 -4.30 51.24
C SER A 522 -28.90 -3.09 50.40
N TYR A 523 -27.92 -2.53 49.68
CA TYR A 523 -28.07 -1.32 48.88
C TYR A 523 -27.55 -1.56 47.46
N THR A 524 -28.38 -1.27 46.46
CA THR A 524 -28.04 -1.44 45.04
C THR A 524 -27.77 -0.09 44.40
N LEU A 525 -26.62 0.02 43.74
CA LEU A 525 -26.24 1.19 42.94
C LEU A 525 -26.59 0.94 41.47
N THR A 526 -27.43 1.79 40.91
CA THR A 526 -27.60 1.95 39.47
C THR A 526 -26.82 3.17 39.01
N ALA A 527 -26.03 3.01 37.95
CA ALA A 527 -25.18 4.04 37.40
C ALA A 527 -25.52 4.30 35.93
N SER A 528 -25.40 5.56 35.48
CA SER A 528 -25.71 5.98 34.12
C SER A 528 -24.80 7.11 33.63
N ASP A 529 -24.64 7.23 32.31
CA ASP A 529 -24.03 8.39 31.65
C ASP A 529 -25.00 9.57 31.42
N GLY A 530 -26.24 9.48 31.89
CA GLY A 530 -27.25 10.54 31.74
C GLY A 530 -27.93 10.59 30.38
N GLU A 531 -27.58 9.71 29.44
CA GLU A 531 -28.35 9.46 28.22
C GLU A 531 -29.21 8.19 28.39
N ASN A 532 -28.95 7.15 27.61
CA ASN A 532 -29.68 5.87 27.63
C ASN A 532 -28.83 4.71 28.16
N CYS A 533 -27.56 4.94 28.48
CA CYS A 533 -26.71 3.89 29.03
C CYS A 533 -26.87 3.87 30.56
N GLU A 534 -27.53 2.84 31.08
CA GLU A 534 -27.60 2.57 32.52
C GLU A 534 -27.43 1.08 32.81
N ASN A 535 -26.80 0.77 33.95
CA ASN A 535 -26.77 -0.59 34.49
C ASN A 535 -26.66 -0.58 36.02
N ILE A 536 -26.98 -1.72 36.62
CA ILE A 536 -26.67 -1.98 38.03
C ILE A 536 -25.14 -2.10 38.15
N ALA A 537 -24.53 -1.16 38.87
CA ALA A 537 -23.09 -1.06 39.05
C ALA A 537 -22.56 -1.94 40.19
N GLY A 538 -23.45 -2.34 41.11
CA GLY A 538 -23.16 -3.28 42.18
C GLY A 538 -24.24 -3.28 43.27
N THR A 539 -24.26 -4.35 44.06
CA THR A 539 -25.06 -4.45 45.28
C THR A 539 -24.12 -4.65 46.45
N PHE A 540 -24.29 -3.84 47.50
CA PHE A 540 -23.39 -3.77 48.64
C PHE A 540 -24.18 -3.97 49.93
N VAL A 541 -23.54 -4.58 50.93
CA VAL A 541 -24.18 -4.86 52.22
C VAL A 541 -23.48 -4.05 53.30
N VAL A 542 -24.23 -3.16 53.95
CA VAL A 542 -23.80 -2.52 55.19
C VAL A 542 -24.14 -3.48 56.32
N THR A 543 -23.12 -3.98 57.03
CA THR A 543 -23.31 -4.87 58.17
C THR A 543 -23.51 -4.08 59.46
N ALA A 544 -24.06 -4.75 60.47
CA ALA A 544 -24.00 -4.24 61.85
C ALA A 544 -22.61 -4.52 62.45
N THR A 545 -22.08 -3.61 63.27
CA THR A 545 -20.90 -3.89 64.10
C THR A 545 -21.25 -4.94 65.16
N GLU A 546 -20.34 -5.87 65.45
CA GLU A 546 -20.48 -6.81 66.58
C GLU A 546 -20.54 -6.05 67.92
N ILE A 547 -21.32 -6.54 68.88
CA ILE A 547 -21.38 -5.98 70.24
C ILE A 547 -20.33 -6.66 71.15
N PRO A 548 -19.81 -5.98 72.19
CA PRO A 548 -18.90 -6.61 73.14
C PRO A 548 -19.58 -7.79 73.85
N ILE A 549 -18.80 -8.80 74.22
CA ILE A 549 -19.24 -9.98 74.98
C ILE A 549 -18.36 -10.09 76.23
N ILE A 550 -18.98 -10.11 77.40
CA ILE A 550 -18.28 -10.28 78.68
C ILE A 550 -18.19 -11.77 78.99
N ASP A 551 -16.97 -12.33 78.97
CA ASP A 551 -16.74 -13.73 79.31
C ASP A 551 -16.42 -13.88 80.81
N LEU A 552 -17.36 -14.47 81.54
CA LEU A 552 -17.25 -14.74 82.97
C LEU A 552 -16.65 -16.13 83.27
N THR A 553 -16.41 -16.98 82.28
CA THR A 553 -16.05 -18.40 82.51
C THR A 553 -14.69 -18.60 83.18
N LYS A 554 -13.78 -17.64 83.00
CA LYS A 554 -12.44 -17.61 83.62
C LYS A 554 -12.37 -16.74 84.87
N MET A 555 -13.50 -16.18 85.31
CA MET A 555 -13.55 -15.30 86.46
C MET A 555 -13.12 -16.04 87.72
N GLN A 556 -12.13 -15.48 88.41
CA GLN A 556 -11.70 -15.90 89.74
C GLN A 556 -12.01 -14.80 90.73
N SER A 557 -12.43 -15.17 91.93
CA SER A 557 -12.69 -14.21 93.00
C SER A 557 -12.21 -14.74 94.33
N TYR A 558 -11.65 -13.86 95.15
CA TYR A 558 -11.17 -14.18 96.49
C TYR A 558 -11.34 -12.99 97.42
N ILE A 559 -11.40 -13.28 98.72
CA ILE A 559 -11.46 -12.28 99.78
C ILE A 559 -10.09 -12.06 100.41
N SER A 560 -9.77 -10.80 100.74
CA SER A 560 -8.56 -10.44 101.48
C SER A 560 -8.58 -11.02 102.89
N CYS A 561 -7.40 -11.20 103.48
CA CYS A 561 -7.25 -11.79 104.81
C CYS A 561 -7.97 -11.04 105.94
N ASP A 562 -8.22 -9.74 105.78
CA ASP A 562 -8.96 -8.91 106.74
C ASP A 562 -10.49 -8.96 106.54
N GLY A 563 -10.96 -9.70 105.53
CA GLY A 563 -12.38 -9.82 105.17
C GLY A 563 -12.96 -8.59 104.47
N ASN A 564 -12.19 -7.52 104.25
CA ASN A 564 -12.76 -6.23 103.85
C ASN A 564 -12.74 -5.95 102.34
N THR A 565 -12.03 -6.76 101.54
CA THR A 565 -11.86 -6.52 100.10
C THR A 565 -12.05 -7.80 99.30
N VAL A 566 -12.86 -7.72 98.25
CA VAL A 566 -12.97 -8.73 97.21
C VAL A 566 -12.17 -8.29 96.00
N SER A 567 -11.39 -9.22 95.44
CA SER A 567 -10.67 -9.03 94.17
C SER A 567 -11.18 -10.01 93.13
N VAL A 568 -11.46 -9.51 91.92
CA VAL A 568 -11.87 -10.33 90.76
C VAL A 568 -10.79 -10.26 89.70
N THR A 569 -10.38 -11.42 89.19
CA THR A 569 -9.37 -11.54 88.12
C THR A 569 -9.83 -12.52 87.04
N GLY A 570 -9.14 -12.52 85.90
CA GLY A 570 -9.36 -13.52 84.84
C GLY A 570 -10.51 -13.22 83.88
N LEU A 571 -11.14 -12.04 83.97
CA LEU A 571 -12.18 -11.62 83.02
C LEU A 571 -11.59 -11.31 81.65
N GLU A 572 -12.31 -11.71 80.60
CA GLU A 572 -11.95 -11.45 79.20
C GLU A 572 -13.14 -10.78 78.48
N ILE A 573 -12.84 -9.80 77.62
CA ILE A 573 -13.83 -9.17 76.73
C ILE A 573 -13.53 -9.62 75.31
N ASN A 574 -14.52 -10.28 74.72
CA ASN A 574 -14.47 -10.77 73.36
C ASN A 574 -15.47 -9.98 72.50
N GLY A 575 -15.29 -9.98 71.18
CA GLY A 575 -16.18 -9.27 70.25
C GLY A 575 -15.99 -7.74 70.22
N SER A 576 -16.52 -7.10 69.18
CA SER A 576 -16.42 -5.65 68.87
C SER A 576 -15.02 -5.01 68.88
N THR A 577 -14.93 -3.69 68.67
CA THR A 577 -13.65 -2.98 68.48
C THR A 577 -13.19 -2.22 69.73
N SER A 578 -12.07 -2.68 70.31
CA SER A 578 -11.25 -1.96 71.30
C SER A 578 -10.88 -0.53 70.83
N PRO A 579 -10.70 0.46 71.73
CA PRO A 579 -10.67 0.36 73.20
C PRO A 579 -12.04 0.22 73.85
N TYR A 580 -12.12 -0.58 74.92
CA TYR A 580 -13.29 -0.68 75.80
C TYR A 580 -13.16 0.23 77.02
N ARG A 581 -14.30 0.68 77.54
CA ARG A 581 -14.47 1.32 78.86
C ARG A 581 -15.24 0.37 79.78
N TYR A 582 -14.80 0.30 81.03
CA TYR A 582 -15.32 -0.61 82.04
C TYR A 582 -15.90 0.17 83.22
N GLU A 583 -17.05 -0.26 83.72
CA GLU A 583 -17.64 0.25 84.96
C GLU A 583 -18.23 -0.91 85.76
N TRP A 584 -17.71 -1.11 86.97
CA TRP A 584 -18.36 -1.94 87.97
C TRP A 584 -19.31 -1.07 88.78
N ILE A 585 -20.57 -1.49 88.83
CA ILE A 585 -21.68 -0.70 89.34
C ILE A 585 -22.35 -1.45 90.49
N ASP A 586 -22.64 -0.75 91.59
CA ASP A 586 -23.34 -1.31 92.76
C ASP A 586 -24.86 -1.35 92.59
N GLY A 587 -25.56 -1.94 93.56
CA GLY A 587 -27.03 -2.03 93.55
C GLY A 587 -27.77 -0.67 93.63
N ASN A 588 -27.06 0.44 93.86
CA ASN A 588 -27.58 1.80 93.85
C ASN A 588 -27.21 2.55 92.56
N GLU A 589 -26.72 1.84 91.53
CA GLU A 589 -26.28 2.38 90.24
C GLU A 589 -25.08 3.34 90.33
N ASN A 590 -24.24 3.22 91.37
CA ASN A 590 -23.00 3.98 91.46
C ASN A 590 -21.82 3.18 90.89
N THR A 591 -21.00 3.83 90.05
CA THR A 591 -19.72 3.25 89.60
C THR A 591 -18.74 3.18 90.78
N VAL A 592 -18.45 1.96 91.24
CA VAL A 592 -17.52 1.70 92.35
C VAL A 592 -16.10 1.40 91.88
N TYR A 593 -15.93 0.98 90.62
CA TYR A 593 -14.62 0.68 90.04
C TYR A 593 -14.66 0.80 88.51
N ASN A 594 -13.55 1.17 87.86
CA ASN A 594 -13.52 1.48 86.42
C ASN A 594 -12.44 0.73 85.63
N LYS A 595 -12.02 -0.44 86.13
CA LYS A 595 -11.15 -1.37 85.42
C LYS A 595 -11.83 -2.73 85.33
N LEU A 596 -11.38 -3.54 84.37
CA LEU A 596 -11.94 -4.87 84.11
C LEU A 596 -11.93 -5.78 85.35
N ASN A 597 -10.79 -5.87 86.04
CA ASN A 597 -10.61 -6.69 87.24
C ASN A 597 -10.99 -5.91 88.51
N LEU A 598 -12.08 -6.28 89.18
CA LEU A 598 -12.64 -5.57 90.34
C LEU A 598 -11.70 -5.60 91.56
N LYS A 599 -11.64 -4.48 92.28
CA LYS A 599 -11.17 -4.43 93.67
C LYS A 599 -12.09 -3.52 94.49
N ALA A 600 -12.95 -4.10 95.31
CA ALA A 600 -13.98 -3.39 96.07
C ALA A 600 -14.27 -4.08 97.41
N LYS A 601 -15.11 -3.47 98.25
CA LYS A 601 -15.64 -4.14 99.45
C LYS A 601 -16.54 -5.32 99.05
N PRO A 602 -16.76 -6.33 99.92
CA PRO A 602 -17.80 -7.33 99.72
C PRO A 602 -19.15 -6.65 99.43
N GLY A 603 -19.84 -7.15 98.42
CA GLY A 603 -21.05 -6.52 97.90
C GLY A 603 -21.54 -7.19 96.64
N ARG A 604 -22.61 -6.62 96.07
CA ARG A 604 -23.24 -7.10 94.83
C ARG A 604 -22.98 -6.09 93.71
N TYR A 605 -22.33 -6.52 92.64
CA TYR A 605 -21.90 -5.63 91.54
C TYR A 605 -22.19 -6.25 90.17
N TYR A 606 -22.46 -5.42 89.15
CA TYR A 606 -22.43 -5.85 87.75
C TYR A 606 -21.37 -5.07 86.98
N LEU A 607 -20.83 -5.67 85.91
CA LEU A 607 -19.86 -5.04 85.03
C LEU A 607 -20.56 -4.55 83.77
N LYS A 608 -20.44 -3.26 83.48
CA LYS A 608 -20.81 -2.62 82.21
C LYS A 608 -19.56 -2.42 81.35
N VAL A 609 -19.65 -2.78 80.08
CA VAL A 609 -18.58 -2.64 79.08
C VAL A 609 -19.11 -1.89 77.86
N MET A 610 -18.38 -0.87 77.44
CA MET A 610 -18.68 -0.07 76.25
C MET A 610 -17.48 -0.04 75.31
N ASP A 611 -17.69 -0.19 74.00
CA ASP A 611 -16.61 -0.06 73.02
C ASP A 611 -16.40 1.36 72.47
N ARG A 612 -15.47 1.52 71.53
CA ARG A 612 -15.15 2.82 70.92
C ARG A 612 -16.28 3.43 70.08
N PHE A 613 -17.24 2.61 69.64
CA PHE A 613 -18.39 3.04 68.84
C PHE A 613 -19.65 3.26 69.68
N GLY A 614 -19.55 3.09 71.00
CA GLY A 614 -20.62 3.33 71.95
C GLY A 614 -21.57 2.14 72.11
N CYS A 615 -21.20 0.93 71.67
CA CYS A 615 -22.01 -0.25 71.93
C CYS A 615 -21.79 -0.75 73.36
N GLU A 616 -22.86 -0.78 74.15
CA GLU A 616 -22.84 -1.13 75.57
C GLU A 616 -23.43 -2.52 75.83
N VAL A 617 -22.78 -3.27 76.72
CA VAL A 617 -23.30 -4.51 77.31
C VAL A 617 -23.06 -4.52 78.82
N LYS A 618 -23.88 -5.28 79.55
CA LYS A 618 -23.75 -5.45 81.00
C LYS A 618 -23.92 -6.91 81.41
N THR A 619 -23.23 -7.32 82.46
CA THR A 619 -23.48 -8.60 83.12
C THR A 619 -24.75 -8.53 83.98
N ASP A 620 -25.24 -9.68 84.41
CA ASP A 620 -26.06 -9.75 85.62
C ASP A 620 -25.23 -9.38 86.86
N PHE A 621 -25.91 -9.12 87.98
CA PHE A 621 -25.25 -8.88 89.26
C PHE A 621 -24.54 -10.14 89.78
N ILE A 622 -23.29 -9.97 90.19
CA ILE A 622 -22.45 -10.98 90.85
C ILE A 622 -22.43 -10.68 92.36
N ASP A 623 -22.71 -11.70 93.18
CA ASP A 623 -22.77 -11.59 94.64
C ASP A 623 -21.48 -12.09 95.28
N PHE A 624 -20.79 -11.22 96.03
CA PHE A 624 -19.56 -11.56 96.74
C PHE A 624 -19.73 -11.64 98.26
N TYR A 625 -20.95 -11.62 98.80
CA TYR A 625 -21.20 -11.80 100.25
C TYR A 625 -20.91 -13.23 100.73
N GLU A 626 -21.08 -14.25 99.89
CA GLU A 626 -20.87 -15.65 100.30
C GLU A 626 -19.41 -15.98 100.64
N LEU A 627 -18.46 -15.27 100.04
CA LEU A 627 -17.02 -15.46 100.29
C LEU A 627 -16.58 -14.95 101.68
N GLU A 628 -17.29 -13.97 102.25
CA GLU A 628 -17.01 -13.42 103.58
C GLU A 628 -17.21 -14.46 104.70
N ASN A 629 -18.15 -15.39 104.50
CA ASN A 629 -18.57 -16.34 105.53
C ASN A 629 -17.76 -17.66 105.57
N LYS A 630 -16.68 -17.80 104.78
CA LYS A 630 -15.86 -19.04 104.69
C LYS A 630 -14.35 -18.81 104.87
N PRO A 631 -13.88 -18.12 105.94
CA PRO A 631 -12.45 -17.92 106.17
C PRO A 631 -11.73 -19.23 106.49
N LEU A 632 -10.48 -19.37 106.05
CA LEU A 632 -9.66 -20.57 106.29
C LEU A 632 -9.48 -20.82 107.79
N GLN A 633 -9.97 -21.96 108.28
CA GLN A 633 -9.82 -22.40 109.67
C GLN A 633 -8.75 -23.49 109.77
N VAL A 634 -7.78 -23.29 110.67
CA VAL A 634 -6.64 -24.20 110.84
C VAL A 634 -6.65 -24.80 112.26
N PRO A 635 -7.17 -26.02 112.47
CA PRO A 635 -7.12 -26.68 113.76
C PRO A 635 -5.69 -27.10 114.10
N ASN A 636 -5.37 -27.12 115.39
CA ASN A 636 -4.02 -27.38 115.92
C ASN A 636 -3.86 -28.78 116.53
N SER A 637 -4.84 -29.68 116.38
CA SER A 637 -4.78 -31.05 116.86
C SER A 637 -5.54 -32.03 115.95
N ILE A 638 -5.11 -33.29 115.94
CA ILE A 638 -5.81 -34.43 115.32
C ILE A 638 -5.78 -35.63 116.27
N THR A 639 -6.79 -36.49 116.20
CA THR A 639 -6.97 -37.73 116.97
C THR A 639 -7.14 -38.92 116.03
N PRO A 640 -6.09 -39.39 115.32
CA PRO A 640 -6.18 -40.51 114.39
C PRO A 640 -6.37 -41.86 115.11
N ASN A 641 -7.58 -42.08 115.64
CA ASN A 641 -7.99 -43.28 116.38
C ASN A 641 -9.01 -44.13 115.60
N GLY A 642 -9.51 -43.62 114.46
CA GLY A 642 -10.46 -44.29 113.57
C GLY A 642 -11.93 -44.14 113.96
N ASP A 643 -12.28 -43.17 114.81
CA ASP A 643 -13.67 -42.92 115.22
C ASP A 643 -14.46 -41.98 114.28
N GLY A 644 -13.82 -41.45 113.24
CA GLY A 644 -14.37 -40.53 112.27
C GLY A 644 -14.32 -39.05 112.70
N ILE A 645 -13.81 -38.75 113.89
CA ILE A 645 -13.74 -37.41 114.47
C ILE A 645 -12.28 -36.97 114.60
N ASN A 646 -11.91 -35.91 113.87
CA ASN A 646 -10.56 -35.35 113.84
C ASN A 646 -9.46 -36.39 113.51
N ASP A 647 -9.81 -37.48 112.81
CA ASP A 647 -8.86 -38.49 112.34
C ASP A 647 -7.84 -37.91 111.36
N THR A 648 -8.25 -36.86 110.64
CA THR A 648 -7.44 -36.13 109.69
C THR A 648 -7.37 -34.66 110.06
N TRP A 649 -6.32 -34.00 109.60
CA TRP A 649 -6.23 -32.55 109.62
C TRP A 649 -7.19 -32.05 108.54
N ARG A 650 -8.32 -31.49 108.95
CA ARG A 650 -9.35 -30.98 108.06
C ARG A 650 -9.41 -29.46 108.17
N LEU A 651 -9.36 -28.77 107.03
CA LEU A 651 -9.31 -27.31 106.95
C LEU A 651 -10.59 -26.78 106.29
N SER A 652 -11.42 -26.05 107.04
CA SER A 652 -12.61 -25.40 106.49
C SER A 652 -12.24 -24.12 105.75
N GLY A 653 -12.87 -23.83 104.62
CA GLY A 653 -12.57 -22.64 103.81
C GLY A 653 -11.34 -22.80 102.91
N VAL A 654 -10.81 -24.02 102.80
CA VAL A 654 -9.62 -24.33 101.99
C VAL A 654 -9.90 -24.35 100.48
N GLU A 655 -11.16 -24.60 100.11
CA GLU A 655 -11.65 -24.55 98.73
C GLU A 655 -11.50 -23.17 98.08
N ASN A 656 -11.41 -22.11 98.89
CA ASN A 656 -11.19 -20.74 98.43
C ASN A 656 -9.74 -20.48 98.00
N TYR A 657 -8.82 -21.41 98.27
CA TYR A 657 -7.40 -21.29 97.98
C TYR A 657 -6.87 -22.52 97.21
N PRO A 658 -7.35 -22.78 95.97
CA PRO A 658 -7.00 -23.99 95.22
C PRO A 658 -5.51 -24.11 94.88
N ASP A 659 -4.77 -22.99 94.89
CA ASP A 659 -3.34 -22.96 94.63
C ASP A 659 -2.47 -22.98 95.90
N ALA A 660 -3.07 -22.96 97.09
CA ALA A 660 -2.35 -22.97 98.36
C ALA A 660 -1.56 -24.27 98.57
N GLU A 661 -0.42 -24.19 99.26
CA GLU A 661 0.45 -25.32 99.57
C GLU A 661 0.52 -25.57 101.09
N PHE A 662 0.26 -26.80 101.51
CA PHE A 662 0.14 -27.19 102.91
C PHE A 662 1.23 -28.20 103.26
N PHE A 663 1.94 -27.96 104.34
CA PHE A 663 3.10 -28.74 104.78
C PHE A 663 2.97 -29.09 106.26
N VAL A 664 3.35 -30.30 106.68
CA VAL A 664 3.55 -30.66 108.09
C VAL A 664 4.96 -31.23 108.29
N PHE A 665 5.62 -30.88 109.37
CA PHE A 665 7.00 -31.21 109.72
C PHE A 665 7.10 -31.84 111.12
N ASN A 666 8.04 -32.76 111.32
CA ASN A 666 8.36 -33.28 112.65
C ASN A 666 9.30 -32.35 113.44
N ARG A 667 9.56 -32.67 114.71
CA ARG A 667 10.42 -31.86 115.61
C ARG A 667 11.86 -31.62 115.12
N ASN A 668 12.36 -32.43 114.19
CA ASN A 668 13.71 -32.28 113.63
C ASN A 668 13.68 -31.45 112.32
N GLY A 669 12.52 -30.92 111.93
CA GLY A 669 12.34 -30.14 110.70
C GLY A 669 12.15 -30.99 109.44
N ALA A 670 12.03 -32.32 109.54
CA ALA A 670 11.77 -33.15 108.37
C ALA A 670 10.29 -33.07 107.98
N ARG A 671 10.00 -32.82 106.70
CA ARG A 671 8.63 -32.78 106.17
C ARG A 671 8.03 -34.17 106.19
N ILE A 672 6.88 -34.30 106.82
CA ILE A 672 6.13 -35.55 106.93
C ILE A 672 4.84 -35.52 106.09
N PHE A 673 4.38 -34.34 105.66
CA PHE A 673 3.21 -34.19 104.80
C PHE A 673 3.33 -32.99 103.87
N TYR A 674 2.75 -33.14 102.68
CA TYR A 674 2.58 -32.08 101.68
C TYR A 674 1.26 -32.28 100.94
N SER A 675 0.54 -31.19 100.68
CA SER A 675 -0.60 -31.18 99.76
C SER A 675 -0.73 -29.81 99.07
N LYS A 676 -0.84 -29.77 97.75
CA LYS A 676 -1.26 -28.57 97.00
C LYS A 676 -2.80 -28.57 96.85
N GLY A 677 -3.40 -27.40 97.03
CA GLY A 677 -4.86 -27.19 97.05
C GLY A 677 -5.58 -27.99 98.12
N TYR A 678 -4.85 -28.49 99.13
CA TYR A 678 -5.34 -29.41 100.14
C TYR A 678 -6.12 -30.64 99.61
N SER A 679 -5.73 -31.13 98.42
CA SER A 679 -6.34 -32.30 97.78
C SER A 679 -6.29 -33.60 98.58
N LYS A 680 -5.36 -33.71 99.54
CA LYS A 680 -5.28 -34.81 100.50
C LYS A 680 -5.21 -34.24 101.91
N GLU A 681 -5.98 -34.78 102.84
CA GLU A 681 -5.90 -34.41 104.25
C GLU A 681 -4.75 -35.16 104.95
N PHE A 682 -4.18 -34.58 106.02
CA PHE A 682 -3.10 -35.22 106.78
C PHE A 682 -3.69 -36.15 107.86
N ASP A 683 -3.50 -37.46 107.72
CA ASP A 683 -4.10 -38.52 108.56
C ASP A 683 -3.23 -38.94 109.77
N GLY A 684 -2.18 -38.19 110.07
CA GLY A 684 -1.26 -38.54 111.16
C GLY A 684 -0.36 -39.75 110.88
N THR A 685 -0.25 -40.21 109.62
CA THR A 685 0.67 -41.28 109.22
C THR A 685 1.82 -40.78 108.35
N LEU A 686 2.92 -41.54 108.34
CA LEU A 686 4.04 -41.35 107.40
C LEU A 686 4.35 -42.69 106.74
N ASN A 687 4.23 -42.75 105.41
CA ASN A 687 4.39 -43.98 104.62
C ASN A 687 3.50 -45.13 105.13
N GLY A 688 2.25 -44.83 105.50
CA GLY A 688 1.28 -45.79 106.02
C GLY A 688 1.53 -46.26 107.45
N LYS A 689 2.58 -45.76 108.12
CA LYS A 689 2.84 -46.07 109.53
C LYS A 689 2.34 -44.93 110.43
N PRO A 690 1.61 -45.22 111.51
CA PRO A 690 1.19 -44.19 112.47
C PRO A 690 2.39 -43.44 113.03
N LEU A 691 2.30 -42.11 113.05
CA LEU A 691 3.31 -41.28 113.69
C LEU A 691 3.15 -41.32 115.22
N SER A 692 4.24 -41.01 115.93
CA SER A 692 4.22 -40.93 117.39
C SER A 692 3.34 -39.78 117.85
N ILE A 693 2.63 -40.00 118.97
CA ILE A 693 1.95 -38.94 119.72
C ILE A 693 2.97 -37.84 120.02
N GLY A 694 2.59 -36.59 119.77
CA GLY A 694 3.48 -35.45 119.95
C GLY A 694 3.12 -34.25 119.08
N VAL A 695 3.93 -33.21 119.20
CA VAL A 695 3.76 -31.95 118.48
C VAL A 695 4.53 -31.97 117.16
N TYR A 696 3.83 -31.63 116.10
CA TYR A 696 4.32 -31.38 114.74
C TYR A 696 4.11 -29.91 114.40
N TYR A 697 4.66 -29.45 113.29
CA TYR A 697 4.57 -28.05 112.86
C TYR A 697 4.03 -27.96 111.45
N TYR A 698 3.06 -27.07 111.20
CA TYR A 698 2.55 -26.84 109.87
C TYR A 698 3.05 -25.52 109.27
N VAL A 699 3.15 -25.50 107.95
CA VAL A 699 3.31 -24.29 107.14
C VAL A 699 2.26 -24.35 106.05
N ILE A 700 1.49 -23.29 105.86
CA ILE A 700 0.50 -23.15 104.78
C ILE A 700 0.87 -21.91 104.00
N ASP A 701 1.21 -22.05 102.73
CA ASP A 701 1.47 -20.93 101.82
C ASP A 701 0.24 -20.73 100.93
N LEU A 702 -0.56 -19.68 101.20
CA LEU A 702 -1.83 -19.47 100.49
C LEU A 702 -1.66 -19.01 99.04
N LYS A 703 -0.43 -18.66 98.62
CA LYS A 703 -0.14 -18.02 97.32
C LYS A 703 -0.96 -16.74 97.05
N THR A 704 -1.55 -16.16 98.10
CA THR A 704 -2.22 -14.86 98.10
C THR A 704 -1.39 -13.84 98.87
N ASP A 705 -1.89 -12.60 98.97
CA ASP A 705 -1.35 -11.53 99.80
C ASP A 705 -1.30 -11.86 101.31
N CYS A 706 -1.98 -12.92 101.73
CA CYS A 706 -1.97 -13.46 103.10
C CYS A 706 -0.64 -14.08 103.55
N GLY A 707 0.27 -14.41 102.63
CA GLY A 707 1.57 -15.00 102.96
C GLY A 707 1.50 -16.43 103.54
N LYS A 708 2.50 -16.79 104.36
CA LYS A 708 2.63 -18.13 104.96
C LYS A 708 2.05 -18.15 106.37
N LEU A 709 1.06 -19.00 106.61
CA LEU A 709 0.54 -19.32 107.95
C LEU A 709 1.40 -20.44 108.55
N THR A 710 1.77 -20.34 109.82
CA THR A 710 2.55 -21.37 110.52
C THR A 710 1.98 -21.63 111.91
N GLY A 711 2.17 -22.83 112.43
CA GLY A 711 1.69 -23.20 113.76
C GLY A 711 2.06 -24.62 114.15
N SER A 712 1.58 -25.07 115.31
CA SER A 712 1.75 -26.45 115.77
C SER A 712 0.52 -27.30 115.46
N LEU A 713 0.75 -28.58 115.18
CA LEU A 713 -0.27 -29.61 115.01
C LEU A 713 0.04 -30.76 115.95
N THR A 714 -0.81 -31.01 116.95
CA THR A 714 -0.61 -32.06 117.95
C THR A 714 -1.33 -33.34 117.54
N ILE A 715 -0.62 -34.46 117.46
CA ILE A 715 -1.23 -35.78 117.29
C ILE A 715 -1.50 -36.35 118.68
N ILE A 716 -2.75 -36.64 118.97
CA ILE A 716 -3.26 -37.28 120.20
C ILE A 716 -3.82 -38.65 119.81
N LYS A 717 -3.77 -39.67 120.68
CA LYS A 717 -4.43 -40.97 120.45
C LYS A 717 -5.46 -41.25 121.51
#